data_AF-A0A7K5YA34-F1
#
_entry.id   AF-A0A7K5YA34-F1
#
_cell.length_a   1.000
_cell.length_b   1.000
_cell.length_c   1.000
_cell.angle_alpha   90.00
_cell.angle_beta   90.00
_cell.angle_gamma   90.00
#
_symmetry.space_group_name_H-M   'P 1'
#
loop_
_entity.id
_entity.type
_entity.pdbx_description
1 polymer ?
#
loop_
_entity_poly.entity_id
_entity_poly.type
_entity_poly.pdbx_seq_one_letter_code
_entity_poly.pdbx_strand_id
1 'polypeptide(L)'
;DTSLSQCGSDDWTSIPITNHKCVDLPITKHREEIVSLIENNSVVIVQGATGSGKTTQIPQYILDYYVQRSTYCNIAVTQPRKIGARSIAKWISKDRSWTLGGLVGYQVSLENISTKETRLLYMTTGVLLEKVVHAKSLAEFTHIFIDEVHERTDEMDFLLLVIRKLLRTSSQSVKVILMSASVNCKEFADYFALPAPNGLNPVCVFKVEGKPYAIEEYYLDDLKHISHFKIPSQRVEKPVIVREMYEVAVSLINSFDELEMKSNGFLFSLGLGEISYMHSCLSNKLNKRWQVYPLHSCVTSEEQNNVFLAAVPGYRKVILSTNIAESSVTVPDVKYVIDFCLIRTLVCDEITNYQSLRLCWASKTNCNQRKGRAGRVSKGYCYRLVHKQFWTDCIPEKSVPEILRCPLGTTVLKIKKLDMGGPKALLATALSPPSVGDIERTILQLKELGALSPGVQTGDDPHDGELTFLGRVLAQLPVDLHLGKLIVLGHVFGCLEECLIIAAALSLRNFFTIPFKQRVNEYRNKLFFAGNSKSDCIALVNAFKAWQTCKEKGELKHPKEELEWGRSNCIHIRKIREVAELFRNLKGRVRAFNMCINAQPSALDEESVYKQRFILQVVIAGAFYPNYFTFRKCEEETILRKFAGKDPKTTVMLKNIPPYGYLYHKQLQSLFRQCGQVKSIAYDGSKAFVEFSRNPMEGFKILPAVYLSVKMSQLRIPLELNVHYPGEIARQLQDVRAASMESLRVNVDCQKQTVEPMEVSFGALHQMIPNNLLSIKITEIIEVGHFWGYRIDEKYRTVLDALTAQVNCQNLMDLPVSPHPELVCLAPFTHLETTGYYRARILYVCGNFAQVFFVDYGNRSKVPIKELKEIPSYLRQLPFQALEFKICKMRPSAKSLVCGERWSYSASERFASLVNGCTLLVKVYSLVHSVLHVDAFLYSRCKDSMNIRDVLIEESYAELAEESYESQQSHDLLKGLFLDKGKKEEKMPVSSRDEEKHLIERLLNLFSDNKSAAPTHKVTVGGPSSPYEVKCYSMTRVSQFRKILIQKESINSVVVDDAPEDPFQQLLVAAFLSSNETGSNVFLEETSLMPPIPGLLALLSMLFAPAIELRVDKSRKYFTGVLCGLGWSQTWRAPILPENDMELTFDVPFGVEDISEINILRTAINKLLCECAVCSGQERMTQLQENIRQKLLR
;
A
#
# COMPACT_ATOMS: atom_id res chain seq x y z
N ASP A 1 -34.27 33.32 -7.62
CA ASP A 1 -34.50 34.33 -8.66
C ASP A 1 -35.17 33.74 -9.89
N THR A 2 -36.47 34.01 -9.97
CA THR A 2 -37.34 33.72 -11.11
C THR A 2 -37.25 34.85 -12.12
N SER A 3 -36.54 34.65 -13.22
CA SER A 3 -36.71 35.41 -14.44
C SER A 3 -36.56 34.48 -15.65
N LEU A 4 -37.72 34.14 -16.22
CA LEU A 4 -37.82 33.57 -17.57
C LEU A 4 -37.34 34.63 -18.55
N SER A 5 -36.06 34.56 -18.93
CA SER A 5 -35.56 35.28 -20.11
C SER A 5 -36.10 34.58 -21.35
N GLN A 6 -36.96 35.28 -22.09
CA GLN A 6 -37.28 34.98 -23.48
C GLN A 6 -35.96 34.90 -24.27
N CYS A 7 -35.49 33.69 -24.56
CA CYS A 7 -34.44 33.49 -25.56
C CYS A 7 -35.10 33.48 -26.94
N GLY A 8 -34.60 34.38 -27.80
CA GLY A 8 -35.06 34.56 -29.15
C GLY A 8 -35.08 33.27 -29.97
N SER A 9 -36.11 33.16 -30.80
CA SER A 9 -36.08 32.47 -32.06
C SER A 9 -34.98 33.08 -32.93
N ASP A 10 -33.87 32.37 -33.14
CA ASP A 10 -33.01 32.44 -34.33
C ASP A 10 -31.79 31.53 -34.11
N ASP A 11 -31.82 30.35 -34.77
CA ASP A 11 -30.73 29.38 -35.10
C ASP A 11 -31.21 27.91 -35.08
N TRP A 12 -32.37 27.62 -35.69
CA TRP A 12 -32.86 26.25 -35.89
C TRP A 12 -32.51 25.66 -37.28
N THR A 13 -31.75 26.38 -38.09
CA THR A 13 -31.44 26.02 -39.49
C THR A 13 -30.01 25.50 -39.64
N SER A 14 -29.79 24.21 -39.33
CA SER A 14 -28.80 23.32 -40.01
C SER A 14 -28.46 22.07 -39.20
N ILE A 15 -29.45 21.27 -38.79
CA ILE A 15 -29.16 19.86 -38.47
C ILE A 15 -29.17 19.11 -39.81
N PRO A 16 -28.03 18.66 -40.35
CA PRO A 16 -28.02 17.94 -41.62
C PRO A 16 -28.75 16.61 -41.43
N ILE A 17 -29.97 16.52 -41.97
CA ILE A 17 -30.69 15.26 -42.13
C ILE A 17 -29.98 14.51 -43.25
N THR A 18 -28.88 13.85 -42.91
CA THR A 18 -28.18 12.99 -43.84
C THR A 18 -29.03 11.73 -44.03
N ASN A 19 -29.43 11.42 -45.26
CA ASN A 19 -30.07 10.16 -45.64
C ASN A 19 -29.12 8.98 -45.38
N HIS A 20 -29.01 8.56 -44.12
CA HIS A 20 -28.15 7.46 -43.70
C HIS A 20 -28.82 6.12 -44.04
N LYS A 21 -28.09 5.24 -44.72
CA LYS A 21 -28.43 3.81 -44.83
C LYS A 21 -28.32 3.21 -43.43
N CYS A 22 -29.46 3.05 -42.76
CA CYS A 22 -29.51 2.40 -41.44
C CYS A 22 -28.96 0.98 -41.54
N VAL A 23 -28.03 0.63 -40.65
CA VAL A 23 -27.53 -0.75 -40.52
C VAL A 23 -28.72 -1.66 -40.22
N ASP A 24 -28.85 -2.79 -40.94
CA ASP A 24 -29.94 -3.75 -40.77
C ASP A 24 -29.82 -4.45 -39.40
N LEU A 25 -30.37 -3.81 -38.38
CA LEU A 25 -30.41 -4.27 -36.99
C LEU A 25 -31.84 -4.69 -36.64
N PRO A 26 -32.02 -5.66 -35.71
CA PRO A 26 -33.35 -6.13 -35.32
C PRO A 26 -34.31 -5.00 -34.88
N ILE A 27 -33.78 -3.97 -34.23
CA ILE A 27 -34.58 -2.82 -33.75
C ILE A 27 -35.13 -1.93 -34.89
N THR A 28 -34.52 -1.96 -36.07
CA THR A 28 -34.85 -1.05 -37.18
C THR A 28 -36.28 -1.24 -37.68
N LYS A 29 -36.78 -2.49 -37.64
CA LYS A 29 -38.16 -2.84 -38.06
C LYS A 29 -39.24 -2.29 -37.14
N HIS A 30 -38.88 -1.91 -35.91
CA HIS A 30 -39.79 -1.46 -34.87
C HIS A 30 -39.68 0.05 -34.59
N ARG A 31 -39.04 0.81 -35.49
CA ARG A 31 -38.76 2.24 -35.29
C ARG A 31 -40.01 3.05 -34.92
N GLU A 32 -41.06 2.97 -35.74
CA GLU A 32 -42.28 3.76 -35.58
C GLU A 32 -43.06 3.35 -34.33
N GLU A 33 -43.14 2.05 -34.06
CA GLU A 33 -43.79 1.47 -32.88
C GLU A 33 -43.12 1.94 -31.59
N ILE A 34 -41.78 1.89 -31.51
CA ILE A 34 -41.01 2.33 -30.34
C ILE A 34 -41.18 3.82 -30.08
N VAL A 35 -41.13 4.65 -31.13
CA VAL A 35 -41.31 6.09 -30.99
C VAL A 35 -42.72 6.40 -30.48
N SER A 36 -43.75 5.80 -31.07
CA SER A 36 -45.14 5.94 -30.61
C SER A 36 -45.31 5.50 -29.15
N LEU A 37 -44.66 4.41 -28.74
CA LEU A 37 -44.73 3.91 -27.38
C LEU A 37 -44.12 4.87 -26.36
N ILE A 38 -42.95 5.45 -26.68
CA ILE A 38 -42.25 6.41 -25.82
C ILE A 38 -43.04 7.73 -25.71
N GLU A 39 -43.66 8.19 -26.81
CA GLU A 39 -44.48 9.41 -26.79
C GLU A 39 -45.73 9.25 -25.90
N ASN A 40 -46.36 8.08 -25.94
CA ASN A 40 -47.62 7.83 -25.21
C ASN A 40 -47.44 7.45 -23.73
N ASN A 41 -46.22 7.11 -23.28
CA ASN A 41 -45.97 6.64 -21.92
C ASN A 41 -44.90 7.50 -21.22
N SER A 42 -44.99 7.71 -19.90
CA SER A 42 -43.93 8.40 -19.15
C SER A 42 -42.72 7.51 -18.91
N VAL A 43 -42.93 6.21 -18.75
CA VAL A 43 -41.88 5.21 -18.58
C VAL A 43 -42.10 4.08 -19.58
N VAL A 44 -41.04 3.61 -20.23
CA VAL A 44 -41.08 2.46 -21.15
C VAL A 44 -39.90 1.54 -20.86
N ILE A 45 -40.12 0.23 -20.90
CA ILE A 45 -39.05 -0.76 -20.77
C ILE A 45 -38.82 -1.41 -22.12
N VAL A 46 -37.60 -1.31 -22.64
CA VAL A 46 -37.19 -1.96 -23.89
C VAL A 46 -36.30 -3.16 -23.58
N GLN A 47 -36.83 -4.35 -23.86
CA GLN A 47 -36.17 -5.62 -23.68
C GLN A 47 -35.63 -6.12 -25.03
N GLY A 48 -34.35 -6.50 -25.09
CA GLY A 48 -33.81 -7.17 -26.27
C GLY A 48 -32.39 -7.66 -26.07
N ALA A 49 -31.99 -8.72 -26.77
CA ALA A 49 -30.65 -9.30 -26.60
C ALA A 49 -29.51 -8.31 -26.92
N THR A 50 -28.30 -8.60 -26.45
CA THR A 50 -27.12 -7.79 -26.81
C THR A 50 -26.90 -7.83 -28.32
N GLY A 51 -26.60 -6.70 -28.95
CA GLY A 51 -26.47 -6.60 -30.41
C GLY A 51 -27.77 -6.27 -31.16
N SER A 52 -28.91 -6.16 -30.46
CA SER A 52 -30.18 -5.78 -31.11
C SER A 52 -30.24 -4.32 -31.59
N GLY A 53 -29.32 -3.45 -31.14
CA GLY A 53 -29.26 -2.05 -31.53
C GLY A 53 -29.94 -1.06 -30.57
N LYS A 54 -30.45 -1.50 -29.41
CA LYS A 54 -31.17 -0.65 -28.43
C LYS A 54 -30.43 0.64 -28.07
N THR A 55 -29.21 0.48 -27.57
CA THR A 55 -28.36 1.56 -27.03
C THR A 55 -27.93 2.58 -28.07
N THR A 56 -27.73 2.13 -29.32
CA THR A 56 -27.23 2.96 -30.40
C THR A 56 -28.35 3.61 -31.19
N GLN A 57 -29.42 2.88 -31.51
CA GLN A 57 -30.43 3.34 -32.48
C GLN A 57 -31.61 4.07 -31.84
N ILE A 58 -32.14 3.61 -30.69
CA ILE A 58 -33.36 4.18 -30.11
C ILE A 58 -33.21 5.66 -29.75
N PRO A 59 -32.11 6.10 -29.08
CA PRO A 59 -31.92 7.53 -28.81
C PRO A 59 -31.87 8.38 -30.09
N GLN A 60 -31.32 7.83 -31.17
CA GLN A 60 -31.27 8.50 -32.46
C GLN A 60 -32.65 8.62 -33.11
N TYR A 61 -33.50 7.58 -33.00
CA TYR A 61 -34.87 7.63 -33.53
C TYR A 61 -35.70 8.72 -32.85
N ILE A 62 -35.56 8.90 -31.53
CA ILE A 62 -36.22 9.96 -30.78
C ILE A 62 -35.66 11.32 -31.17
N LEU A 63 -34.33 11.46 -31.26
CA LEU A 63 -33.73 12.73 -31.68
C LEU A 63 -34.22 13.14 -33.08
N ASP A 64 -34.19 12.23 -34.05
CA ASP A 64 -34.67 12.48 -35.42
C ASP A 64 -36.16 12.87 -35.44
N TYR A 65 -37.00 12.21 -34.64
CA TYR A 65 -38.44 12.48 -34.56
C TYR A 65 -38.76 13.90 -34.07
N TYR A 66 -38.03 14.38 -33.05
CA TYR A 66 -38.21 15.73 -32.50
C TYR A 66 -37.60 16.80 -33.41
N VAL A 67 -36.46 16.51 -34.05
CA VAL A 67 -35.82 17.39 -35.04
C VAL A 67 -36.74 17.61 -36.25
N GLN A 68 -37.39 16.55 -36.75
CA GLN A 68 -38.37 16.66 -37.86
C GLN A 68 -39.58 17.54 -37.50
N ARG A 69 -39.90 17.68 -36.22
CA ARG A 69 -41.01 18.49 -35.70
C ARG A 69 -40.58 19.88 -35.22
N SER A 70 -39.30 20.22 -35.32
CA SER A 70 -38.74 21.47 -34.78
C SER A 70 -39.04 21.67 -33.29
N THR A 71 -39.00 20.58 -32.53
CA THR A 71 -39.26 20.57 -31.08
C THR A 71 -37.99 20.35 -30.29
N TYR A 72 -37.84 21.03 -29.14
CA TYR A 72 -36.64 20.89 -28.30
C TYR A 72 -36.51 19.47 -27.76
N CYS A 73 -35.33 18.86 -27.93
CA CYS A 73 -35.03 17.53 -27.43
C CYS A 73 -33.62 17.48 -26.86
N ASN A 74 -33.49 16.99 -25.63
CA ASN A 74 -32.22 16.80 -24.94
C ASN A 74 -32.21 15.43 -24.27
N ILE A 75 -31.30 14.55 -24.70
CA ILE A 75 -31.30 13.13 -24.38
C ILE A 75 -30.04 12.79 -23.56
N ALA A 76 -30.25 12.19 -22.39
CA ALA A 76 -29.20 11.52 -21.63
C ALA A 76 -29.30 10.01 -21.80
N VAL A 77 -28.18 9.34 -22.08
CA VAL A 77 -28.10 7.88 -22.13
C VAL A 77 -27.04 7.41 -21.13
N THR A 78 -27.45 6.68 -20.10
CA THR A 78 -26.50 6.13 -19.13
C THR A 78 -25.84 4.87 -19.67
N GLN A 79 -24.61 4.64 -19.22
CA GLN A 79 -23.86 3.41 -19.40
C GLN A 79 -23.22 3.03 -18.06
N PRO A 80 -23.17 1.74 -17.69
CA PRO A 80 -22.56 1.31 -16.44
C PRO A 80 -21.05 1.57 -16.39
N ARG A 81 -20.37 1.69 -17.54
CA ARG A 81 -18.90 1.78 -17.62
C ARG A 81 -18.43 2.92 -18.51
N LYS A 82 -17.31 3.56 -18.12
CA LYS A 82 -16.68 4.67 -18.86
C LYS A 82 -16.39 4.31 -20.33
N ILE A 83 -15.88 3.11 -20.58
CA ILE A 83 -15.56 2.64 -21.94
C ILE A 83 -16.80 2.52 -22.82
N GLY A 84 -17.95 2.13 -22.25
CA GLY A 84 -19.22 2.05 -22.98
C GLY A 84 -19.64 3.42 -23.51
N ALA A 85 -19.75 4.41 -22.60
CA ALA A 85 -20.13 5.77 -22.96
C ALA A 85 -19.21 6.38 -24.02
N ARG A 86 -17.87 6.24 -23.86
CA ARG A 86 -16.88 6.77 -24.82
C ARG A 86 -16.99 6.12 -26.19
N SER A 87 -17.02 4.78 -26.22
CA SER A 87 -17.00 4.03 -27.48
C SER A 87 -18.29 4.23 -28.28
N ILE A 88 -19.44 4.26 -27.61
CA ILE A 88 -20.74 4.46 -28.27
C ILE A 88 -20.84 5.87 -28.85
N ALA A 89 -20.52 6.91 -28.08
CA ALA A 89 -20.54 8.29 -28.57
C ALA A 89 -19.59 8.50 -29.76
N LYS A 90 -18.38 7.94 -29.71
CA LYS A 90 -17.42 7.96 -30.84
C LYS A 90 -17.94 7.19 -32.05
N TRP A 91 -18.62 6.06 -31.84
CA TRP A 91 -19.21 5.29 -32.91
C TRP A 91 -20.33 6.07 -33.60
N ILE A 92 -21.26 6.66 -32.85
CA ILE A 92 -22.37 7.48 -33.40
C ILE A 92 -21.84 8.72 -34.11
N SER A 93 -20.83 9.39 -33.54
CA SER A 93 -20.16 10.53 -34.19
C SER A 93 -19.62 10.15 -35.56
N LYS A 94 -18.96 8.98 -35.69
CA LYS A 94 -18.47 8.47 -36.99
C LYS A 94 -19.61 8.04 -37.91
N ASP A 95 -20.59 7.31 -37.37
CA ASP A 95 -21.73 6.78 -38.11
C ASP A 95 -22.52 7.92 -38.75
N ARG A 96 -22.82 8.98 -37.99
CA ARG A 96 -23.56 10.17 -38.43
C ARG A 96 -22.73 11.24 -39.13
N SER A 97 -21.41 11.05 -39.23
CA SER A 97 -20.46 12.10 -39.64
C SER A 97 -20.61 13.41 -38.83
N TRP A 98 -20.93 13.29 -37.53
CA TRP A 98 -21.04 14.42 -36.61
C TRP A 98 -19.72 14.66 -35.87
N THR A 99 -19.38 15.92 -35.62
CA THR A 99 -18.25 16.27 -34.75
C THR A 99 -18.54 15.82 -33.32
N LEU A 100 -17.66 15.00 -32.75
CA LEU A 100 -17.74 14.58 -31.35
C LEU A 100 -17.64 15.82 -30.43
N GLY A 101 -18.63 16.00 -29.55
CA GLY A 101 -18.77 17.20 -28.71
C GLY A 101 -19.69 18.28 -29.31
N GLY A 102 -20.10 18.13 -30.57
CA GLY A 102 -21.22 18.87 -31.17
C GLY A 102 -22.56 18.24 -30.75
N LEU A 103 -23.40 17.81 -31.70
CA LEU A 103 -24.71 17.20 -31.44
C LEU A 103 -24.67 15.94 -30.56
N VAL A 104 -23.61 15.12 -30.70
CA VAL A 104 -23.36 13.93 -29.88
C VAL A 104 -22.09 14.11 -29.06
N GLY A 105 -22.14 13.73 -27.79
CA GLY A 105 -21.03 13.84 -26.86
C GLY A 105 -21.04 12.75 -25.80
N TYR A 106 -20.02 12.77 -24.95
CA TYR A 106 -20.01 11.95 -23.74
C TYR A 106 -19.47 12.67 -22.51
N GLN A 107 -19.93 12.23 -21.34
CA GLN A 107 -19.43 12.70 -20.06
C GLN A 107 -19.17 11.52 -19.12
N VAL A 108 -17.92 11.33 -18.71
CA VAL A 108 -17.51 10.31 -17.74
C VAL A 108 -16.69 10.95 -16.62
N SER A 109 -16.43 10.22 -15.53
CA SER A 109 -15.58 10.75 -14.47
C SER A 109 -14.19 11.13 -15.01
N LEU A 110 -13.78 12.38 -14.74
CA LEU A 110 -12.57 13.08 -15.18
C LEU A 110 -12.54 13.58 -16.64
N GLU A 111 -13.50 13.23 -17.49
CA GLU A 111 -13.48 13.59 -18.91
C GLU A 111 -14.87 14.02 -19.39
N ASN A 112 -14.95 15.24 -19.94
CA ASN A 112 -16.19 15.77 -20.50
C ASN A 112 -15.98 16.26 -21.94
N ILE A 113 -16.64 15.63 -22.90
CA ILE A 113 -16.67 16.03 -24.31
C ILE A 113 -18.14 16.30 -24.68
N SER A 114 -18.65 17.41 -24.16
CA SER A 114 -19.99 17.93 -24.45
C SER A 114 -19.96 19.45 -24.47
N THR A 115 -20.81 20.08 -25.28
CA THR A 115 -21.01 21.53 -25.33
C THR A 115 -22.49 21.87 -25.12
N LYS A 116 -22.86 23.15 -25.14
CA LYS A 116 -24.27 23.58 -25.08
C LYS A 116 -25.08 23.12 -26.30
N GLU A 117 -24.42 22.77 -27.40
CA GLU A 117 -25.01 22.24 -28.63
C GLU A 117 -25.31 20.73 -28.54
N THR A 118 -24.69 20.03 -27.59
CA THR A 118 -24.92 18.59 -27.41
C THR A 118 -26.37 18.32 -27.03
N ARG A 119 -27.04 17.48 -27.83
CA ARG A 119 -28.41 17.02 -27.62
C ARG A 119 -28.51 15.53 -27.33
N LEU A 120 -27.49 14.76 -27.68
CA LEU A 120 -27.38 13.34 -27.35
C LEU A 120 -26.11 13.10 -26.52
N LEU A 121 -26.29 12.95 -25.20
CA LEU A 121 -25.18 12.84 -24.26
C LEU A 121 -25.12 11.44 -23.64
N TYR A 122 -24.05 10.72 -23.95
CA TYR A 122 -23.74 9.43 -23.31
C TYR A 122 -22.94 9.65 -22.02
N MET A 123 -23.38 9.13 -20.90
CA MET A 123 -22.68 9.34 -19.63
C MET A 123 -22.68 8.10 -18.73
N THR A 124 -21.79 8.07 -17.74
CA THR A 124 -21.86 7.02 -16.71
C THR A 124 -23.03 7.25 -15.75
N THR A 125 -23.61 6.18 -15.22
CA THR A 125 -24.70 6.24 -14.23
C THR A 125 -24.40 7.21 -13.08
N GLY A 126 -23.21 7.14 -12.47
CA GLY A 126 -22.80 8.06 -11.41
C GLY A 126 -22.76 9.54 -11.82
N VAL A 127 -22.46 9.87 -13.09
CA VAL A 127 -22.46 11.27 -13.57
C VAL A 127 -23.88 11.81 -13.65
N LEU A 128 -24.83 11.03 -14.18
CA LEU A 128 -26.23 11.43 -14.20
C LEU A 128 -26.78 11.57 -12.78
N LEU A 129 -26.47 10.62 -11.90
CA LEU A 129 -26.88 10.65 -10.51
C LEU A 129 -26.39 11.92 -9.79
N GLU A 130 -25.13 12.31 -9.97
CA GLU A 130 -24.60 13.57 -9.41
C GLU A 130 -25.36 14.81 -9.90
N LYS A 131 -25.65 14.89 -11.22
CA LYS A 131 -26.44 15.98 -11.80
C LYS A 131 -27.83 16.05 -11.20
N VAL A 132 -28.54 14.92 -11.14
CA VAL A 132 -29.91 14.83 -10.60
C VAL A 132 -29.94 15.14 -9.10
N VAL A 133 -28.97 14.64 -8.33
CA VAL A 133 -28.88 14.92 -6.89
C VAL A 133 -28.60 16.39 -6.61
N HIS A 134 -27.77 17.03 -7.44
CA HIS A 134 -27.46 18.45 -7.30
C HIS A 134 -28.64 19.34 -7.72
N ALA A 135 -29.26 19.06 -8.86
CA ALA A 135 -30.38 19.84 -9.39
C ALA A 135 -31.71 19.59 -8.66
N LYS A 136 -31.84 18.45 -7.96
CA LYS A 136 -33.10 17.95 -7.37
C LYS A 136 -34.26 17.92 -8.38
N SER A 137 -33.96 17.70 -9.65
CA SER A 137 -34.89 17.74 -10.77
C SER A 137 -34.32 16.92 -11.94
N LEU A 138 -35.21 16.38 -12.78
CA LEU A 138 -34.85 15.71 -14.04
C LEU A 138 -34.94 16.66 -15.25
N ALA A 139 -35.38 17.90 -15.05
CA ALA A 139 -35.75 18.84 -16.12
C ALA A 139 -34.59 19.31 -17.02
N GLU A 140 -33.33 18.99 -16.69
CA GLU A 140 -32.19 19.20 -17.59
C GLU A 140 -32.36 18.42 -18.90
N PHE A 141 -33.02 17.25 -18.85
CA PHE A 141 -33.21 16.35 -20.00
C PHE A 141 -34.70 16.15 -20.30
N THR A 142 -35.04 16.04 -21.58
CA THR A 142 -36.40 15.67 -22.01
C THR A 142 -36.59 14.15 -21.98
N HIS A 143 -35.51 13.40 -22.29
CA HIS A 143 -35.50 11.95 -22.28
C HIS A 143 -34.28 11.42 -21.51
N ILE A 144 -34.51 10.44 -20.63
CA ILE A 144 -33.46 9.74 -19.89
C ILE A 144 -33.53 8.25 -20.21
N PHE A 145 -32.47 7.74 -20.84
CA PHE A 145 -32.29 6.33 -21.11
C PHE A 145 -31.37 5.73 -20.05
N ILE A 146 -31.84 4.69 -19.37
CA ILE A 146 -31.06 3.92 -18.41
C ILE A 146 -30.74 2.57 -19.03
N ASP A 147 -29.51 2.40 -19.49
CA ASP A 147 -29.09 1.18 -20.16
C ASP A 147 -28.54 0.13 -19.19
N GLU A 148 -28.61 -1.13 -19.61
CA GLU A 148 -28.11 -2.29 -18.87
C GLU A 148 -28.66 -2.41 -17.43
N VAL A 149 -29.95 -2.10 -17.22
CA VAL A 149 -30.58 -2.08 -15.88
C VAL A 149 -30.47 -3.38 -15.08
N HIS A 150 -30.20 -4.50 -15.76
CA HIS A 150 -30.01 -5.81 -15.15
C HIS A 150 -28.65 -6.00 -14.47
N GLU A 151 -27.68 -5.08 -14.61
CA GLU A 151 -26.42 -5.15 -13.85
C GLU A 151 -26.61 -4.86 -12.34
N ARG A 152 -27.70 -4.18 -11.96
CA ARG A 152 -28.11 -3.93 -10.56
C ARG A 152 -26.99 -3.39 -9.66
N THR A 153 -26.23 -2.42 -10.16
CA THR A 153 -25.21 -1.69 -9.39
C THR A 153 -25.86 -0.73 -8.38
N ASP A 154 -25.13 -0.36 -7.32
CA ASP A 154 -25.65 0.50 -6.25
C ASP A 154 -26.08 1.87 -6.79
N GLU A 155 -25.22 2.51 -7.60
CA GLU A 155 -25.54 3.79 -8.25
C GLU A 155 -26.79 3.72 -9.13
N MET A 156 -27.03 2.59 -9.79
CA MET A 156 -28.16 2.42 -10.70
C MET A 156 -29.46 2.19 -9.95
N ASP A 157 -29.48 1.29 -8.97
CA ASP A 157 -30.66 1.06 -8.14
C ASP A 157 -31.04 2.35 -7.38
N PHE A 158 -30.05 3.11 -6.90
CA PHE A 158 -30.29 4.41 -6.29
C PHE A 158 -30.80 5.46 -7.29
N LEU A 159 -30.23 5.53 -8.50
CA LEU A 159 -30.74 6.41 -9.57
C LEU A 159 -32.20 6.08 -9.92
N LEU A 160 -32.57 4.80 -10.02
CA LEU A 160 -33.94 4.37 -10.30
C LEU A 160 -34.91 4.82 -9.20
N LEU A 161 -34.49 4.73 -7.93
CA LEU A 161 -35.25 5.26 -6.79
C LEU A 161 -35.45 6.78 -6.91
N VAL A 162 -34.38 7.52 -7.18
CA VAL A 162 -34.45 9.00 -7.27
C VAL A 162 -35.33 9.44 -8.43
N ILE A 163 -35.18 8.82 -9.61
CA ILE A 163 -36.00 9.08 -10.78
C ILE A 163 -37.47 8.77 -10.49
N ARG A 164 -37.79 7.62 -9.91
CA ARG A 164 -39.18 7.26 -9.55
C ARG A 164 -39.82 8.31 -8.66
N LYS A 165 -39.06 8.85 -7.69
CA LYS A 165 -39.56 9.88 -6.77
C LYS A 165 -39.77 11.22 -7.49
N LEU A 166 -38.78 11.68 -8.25
CA LEU A 166 -38.84 12.95 -8.99
C LEU A 166 -39.91 12.98 -10.09
N LEU A 167 -40.11 11.85 -10.79
CA LEU A 167 -41.19 11.72 -11.78
C LEU A 167 -42.58 11.94 -11.16
N ARG A 168 -42.77 11.55 -9.89
CA ARG A 168 -44.05 11.68 -9.18
C ARG A 168 -44.24 13.06 -8.54
N THR A 169 -43.17 13.85 -8.39
CA THR A 169 -43.21 15.15 -7.70
C THR A 169 -43.01 16.32 -8.66
N SER A 170 -41.80 16.49 -9.21
CA SER A 170 -41.38 17.72 -9.88
C SER A 170 -41.04 17.58 -11.37
N SER A 171 -41.04 16.37 -11.93
CA SER A 171 -40.56 16.11 -13.30
C SER A 171 -41.48 15.20 -14.13
N GLN A 172 -42.80 15.39 -14.05
CA GLN A 172 -43.80 14.55 -14.71
C GLN A 172 -43.72 14.53 -16.24
N SER A 173 -43.15 15.57 -16.86
CA SER A 173 -43.00 15.70 -18.32
C SER A 173 -41.81 14.92 -18.90
N VAL A 174 -40.88 14.45 -18.06
CA VAL A 174 -39.66 13.76 -18.53
C VAL A 174 -39.99 12.32 -18.88
N LYS A 175 -39.50 11.88 -20.05
CA LYS A 175 -39.65 10.50 -20.53
C LYS A 175 -38.49 9.63 -20.06
N VAL A 176 -38.78 8.47 -19.47
CA VAL A 176 -37.75 7.54 -18.97
C VAL A 176 -37.83 6.21 -19.69
N ILE A 177 -36.69 5.77 -20.23
CA ILE A 177 -36.60 4.52 -21.01
C ILE A 177 -35.60 3.60 -20.32
N LEU A 178 -36.07 2.45 -19.84
CA LEU A 178 -35.21 1.42 -19.25
C LEU A 178 -34.84 0.39 -20.31
N MET A 179 -33.56 0.13 -20.53
CA MET A 179 -33.10 -0.85 -21.51
C MET A 179 -32.45 -2.05 -20.81
N SER A 180 -32.88 -3.26 -21.20
CA SER A 180 -32.38 -4.50 -20.58
C SER A 180 -32.13 -5.59 -21.61
N ALA A 181 -31.03 -6.34 -21.42
CA ALA A 181 -30.73 -7.55 -22.17
C ALA A 181 -31.28 -8.85 -21.52
N SER A 182 -31.81 -8.78 -20.30
CA SER A 182 -32.30 -9.95 -19.56
C SER A 182 -33.71 -10.38 -19.99
N VAL A 183 -34.04 -11.66 -19.79
CA VAL A 183 -35.35 -12.26 -20.11
C VAL A 183 -36.45 -11.80 -19.12
N ASN A 184 -36.09 -11.40 -17.91
CA ASN A 184 -37.04 -11.06 -16.84
C ASN A 184 -37.02 -9.55 -16.50
N CYS A 185 -37.93 -8.78 -17.11
CA CYS A 185 -38.12 -7.35 -16.86
C CYS A 185 -39.31 -7.02 -15.94
N LYS A 186 -40.00 -8.03 -15.41
CA LYS A 186 -41.25 -7.85 -14.63
C LYS A 186 -41.01 -7.00 -13.38
N GLU A 187 -39.90 -7.25 -12.69
CA GLU A 187 -39.52 -6.52 -11.48
C GLU A 187 -39.43 -5.00 -11.69
N PHE A 188 -38.87 -4.56 -12.83
CA PHE A 188 -38.82 -3.14 -13.19
C PHE A 188 -40.19 -2.59 -13.60
N ALA A 189 -40.98 -3.38 -14.31
CA ALA A 189 -42.33 -2.99 -14.75
C ALA A 189 -43.27 -2.77 -13.55
N ASP A 190 -43.21 -3.66 -12.56
CA ASP A 190 -43.97 -3.59 -11.31
C ASP A 190 -43.47 -2.41 -10.45
N TYR A 191 -42.15 -2.16 -10.43
CA TYR A 191 -41.57 -1.06 -9.67
C TYR A 191 -42.01 0.32 -10.19
N PHE A 192 -42.05 0.53 -11.50
CA PHE A 192 -42.51 1.81 -12.08
C PHE A 192 -44.03 1.87 -12.29
N ALA A 193 -44.79 0.90 -11.79
CA ALA A 193 -46.23 0.83 -11.99
C ALA A 193 -46.94 2.14 -11.57
N LEU A 194 -47.93 2.52 -12.39
CA LEU A 194 -48.72 3.73 -12.22
C LEU A 194 -50.07 3.40 -11.56
N PRO A 195 -50.60 4.28 -10.69
CA PRO A 195 -51.97 4.13 -10.19
C PRO A 195 -52.98 4.23 -11.33
N ALA A 196 -53.83 3.23 -11.47
CA ALA A 196 -54.97 3.20 -12.39
C ALA A 196 -56.28 2.96 -11.59
N PRO A 197 -57.46 3.26 -12.16
CA PRO A 197 -58.75 3.15 -11.45
C PRO A 197 -59.03 1.76 -10.83
N ASN A 198 -58.41 0.70 -11.37
CA ASN A 198 -58.63 -0.70 -10.96
C ASN A 198 -57.39 -1.35 -10.29
N GLY A 199 -56.39 -0.56 -9.87
CA GLY A 199 -55.16 -1.06 -9.23
C GLY A 199 -53.88 -0.45 -9.81
N LEU A 200 -52.74 -1.09 -9.57
CA LEU A 200 -51.45 -0.68 -10.16
C LEU A 200 -51.28 -1.35 -11.53
N ASN A 201 -51.18 -0.55 -12.59
CA ASN A 201 -50.87 -1.07 -13.92
C ASN A 201 -49.35 -1.10 -14.13
N PRO A 202 -48.75 -2.27 -14.44
CA PRO A 202 -47.32 -2.37 -14.71
C PRO A 202 -46.97 -1.59 -15.98
N VAL A 203 -45.75 -1.08 -16.02
CA VAL A 203 -45.26 -0.30 -17.17
C VAL A 203 -45.11 -1.18 -18.41
N CYS A 204 -45.35 -0.60 -19.60
CA CYS A 204 -45.23 -1.31 -20.86
C CYS A 204 -43.80 -1.85 -21.08
N VAL A 205 -43.72 -3.14 -21.43
CA VAL A 205 -42.48 -3.83 -21.80
C VAL A 205 -42.50 -4.13 -23.30
N PHE A 206 -41.67 -3.43 -24.05
CA PHE A 206 -41.46 -3.67 -25.48
C PHE A 206 -40.38 -4.73 -25.69
N LYS A 207 -40.73 -5.86 -26.31
CA LYS A 207 -39.80 -6.95 -26.59
C LYS A 207 -39.33 -6.90 -28.04
N VAL A 208 -38.03 -6.78 -28.21
CA VAL A 208 -37.36 -6.78 -29.51
C VAL A 208 -36.91 -8.21 -29.83
N GLU A 209 -37.52 -8.82 -30.83
CA GLU A 209 -37.10 -10.12 -31.33
C GLU A 209 -35.82 -9.96 -32.16
N GLY A 210 -34.71 -10.51 -31.67
CA GLY A 210 -33.49 -10.69 -32.46
C GLY A 210 -33.22 -12.17 -32.61
N LYS A 211 -32.86 -12.63 -33.82
CA LYS A 211 -32.30 -13.98 -34.03
C LYS A 211 -30.77 -13.89 -33.94
N PRO A 212 -30.14 -14.05 -32.76
CA PRO A 212 -28.71 -14.34 -32.73
C PRO A 212 -28.44 -15.62 -33.52
N TYR A 213 -27.23 -15.78 -34.06
CA TYR A 213 -26.82 -17.06 -34.64
C TYR A 213 -26.93 -18.15 -33.56
N ALA A 214 -27.28 -19.38 -33.97
CA ALA A 214 -27.41 -20.50 -33.04
C ALA A 214 -26.10 -20.71 -32.25
N ILE A 215 -26.23 -20.95 -30.94
CA ILE A 215 -25.11 -21.21 -30.04
C ILE A 215 -25.32 -22.58 -29.40
N GLU A 216 -24.36 -23.47 -29.57
CA GLU A 216 -24.37 -24.77 -28.89
C GLU A 216 -23.69 -24.68 -27.53
N GLU A 217 -24.27 -25.35 -26.54
CA GLU A 217 -23.81 -25.35 -25.15
C GLU A 217 -23.29 -26.74 -24.76
N TYR A 218 -22.09 -26.78 -24.21
CA TYR A 218 -21.43 -27.99 -23.73
C TYR A 218 -21.07 -27.82 -22.26
N TYR A 219 -21.23 -28.89 -21.48
CA TYR A 219 -20.88 -28.99 -20.07
C TYR A 219 -19.70 -29.96 -19.89
N LEU A 220 -19.13 -30.03 -18.68
CA LEU A 220 -18.06 -31.00 -18.41
C LEU A 220 -18.46 -32.44 -18.71
N ASP A 221 -19.74 -32.77 -18.55
CA ASP A 221 -20.29 -34.10 -18.85
C ASP A 221 -20.15 -34.48 -20.33
N ASP A 222 -20.16 -33.49 -21.22
CA ASP A 222 -20.08 -33.65 -22.66
C ASP A 222 -18.62 -33.72 -23.15
N LEU A 223 -17.65 -33.37 -22.29
CA LEU A 223 -16.22 -33.31 -22.61
C LEU A 223 -15.43 -34.59 -22.25
N LYS A 224 -16.12 -35.67 -21.85
CA LYS A 224 -15.50 -36.93 -21.41
C LYS A 224 -14.57 -37.57 -22.45
N HIS A 225 -14.82 -37.35 -23.74
CA HIS A 225 -14.01 -37.88 -24.84
C HIS A 225 -12.72 -37.08 -25.11
N ILE A 226 -12.67 -35.82 -24.65
CA ILE A 226 -11.54 -34.90 -24.89
C ILE A 226 -10.60 -34.87 -23.67
N SER A 227 -11.07 -35.34 -22.51
CA SER A 227 -10.41 -35.17 -21.22
C SER A 227 -10.41 -36.47 -20.41
N HIS A 228 -9.23 -37.08 -20.22
CA HIS A 228 -9.01 -38.16 -19.24
C HIS A 228 -8.93 -37.66 -17.78
N PHE A 229 -9.17 -36.36 -17.55
CA PHE A 229 -8.96 -35.72 -16.25
C PHE A 229 -10.13 -35.98 -15.30
N LYS A 230 -9.83 -36.50 -14.10
CA LYS A 230 -10.81 -36.59 -13.00
C LYS A 230 -10.94 -35.23 -12.32
N ILE A 231 -11.84 -34.39 -12.83
CA ILE A 231 -12.17 -33.10 -12.19
C ILE A 231 -12.97 -33.39 -10.90
N PRO A 232 -12.59 -32.83 -9.74
CA PRO A 232 -13.36 -32.96 -8.51
C PRO A 232 -14.77 -32.39 -8.68
N SER A 233 -15.78 -33.02 -8.04
CA SER A 233 -17.15 -32.52 -8.04
C SER A 233 -17.23 -31.09 -7.48
N GLN A 234 -17.89 -30.18 -8.20
CA GLN A 234 -18.06 -28.80 -7.74
C GLN A 234 -18.94 -28.75 -6.48
N ARG A 235 -18.61 -27.84 -5.56
CA ARG A 235 -19.39 -27.54 -4.35
C ARG A 235 -19.77 -26.06 -4.33
N VAL A 236 -20.96 -25.75 -3.83
CA VAL A 236 -21.46 -24.36 -3.78
C VAL A 236 -20.63 -23.52 -2.82
N GLU A 237 -20.25 -24.09 -1.69
CA GLU A 237 -19.59 -23.42 -0.57
C GLU A 237 -18.11 -23.11 -0.84
N LYS A 238 -17.52 -23.72 -1.88
CA LYS A 238 -16.09 -23.57 -2.21
C LYS A 238 -15.86 -23.32 -3.70
N PRO A 239 -16.24 -22.14 -4.21
CA PRO A 239 -15.94 -21.72 -5.57
C PRO A 239 -14.43 -21.61 -5.78
N VAL A 240 -13.85 -22.47 -6.62
CA VAL A 240 -12.42 -22.48 -6.92
C VAL A 240 -12.17 -22.99 -8.33
N ILE A 241 -11.15 -22.45 -8.99
CA ILE A 241 -10.65 -23.01 -10.24
C ILE A 241 -9.48 -23.92 -9.90
N VAL A 242 -9.71 -25.23 -9.94
CA VAL A 242 -8.66 -26.22 -9.72
C VAL A 242 -7.74 -26.33 -10.93
N ARG A 243 -6.53 -26.85 -10.72
CA ARG A 243 -5.50 -26.95 -11.76
C ARG A 243 -5.99 -27.71 -13.00
N GLU A 244 -6.74 -28.77 -12.78
CA GLU A 244 -7.29 -29.65 -13.81
C GLU A 244 -8.24 -28.89 -14.75
N MET A 245 -8.96 -27.88 -14.25
CA MET A 245 -9.84 -27.04 -15.09
C MET A 245 -9.04 -26.14 -16.04
N TYR A 246 -7.87 -25.65 -15.62
CA TYR A 246 -6.96 -24.92 -16.50
C TYR A 246 -6.42 -25.85 -17.59
N GLU A 247 -6.06 -27.09 -17.24
CA GLU A 247 -5.57 -28.08 -18.19
C GLU A 247 -6.63 -28.45 -19.24
N VAL A 248 -7.89 -28.61 -18.82
CA VAL A 248 -9.05 -28.81 -19.73
C VAL A 248 -9.23 -27.62 -20.66
N ALA A 249 -9.19 -26.39 -20.14
CA ALA A 249 -9.30 -25.18 -20.95
C ALA A 249 -8.17 -25.09 -21.99
N VAL A 250 -6.93 -25.39 -21.62
CA VAL A 250 -5.79 -25.44 -22.56
C VAL A 250 -5.97 -26.55 -23.59
N SER A 251 -6.50 -27.72 -23.20
CA SER A 251 -6.79 -28.82 -24.12
C SER A 251 -7.85 -28.41 -25.15
N LEU A 252 -8.94 -27.77 -24.73
CA LEU A 252 -9.98 -27.24 -25.61
C LEU A 252 -9.40 -26.27 -26.63
N ILE A 253 -8.57 -25.32 -26.20
CA ILE A 253 -7.90 -24.38 -27.13
C ILE A 253 -7.07 -25.12 -28.18
N ASN A 254 -6.30 -26.14 -27.77
CA ASN A 254 -5.52 -26.94 -28.72
C ASN A 254 -6.40 -27.69 -29.72
N SER A 255 -7.48 -28.32 -29.26
CA SER A 255 -8.40 -29.02 -30.15
C SER A 255 -9.07 -28.07 -31.14
N PHE A 256 -9.44 -26.87 -30.72
CA PHE A 256 -10.01 -25.85 -31.61
C PHE A 256 -8.99 -25.33 -32.64
N ASP A 257 -7.72 -25.20 -32.25
CA ASP A 257 -6.59 -24.87 -33.13
C ASP A 257 -6.41 -25.90 -34.25
N GLU A 258 -6.59 -27.19 -33.94
CA GLU A 258 -6.44 -28.30 -34.89
C GLU A 258 -7.66 -28.48 -35.80
N LEU A 259 -8.87 -28.29 -35.27
CA LEU A 259 -10.13 -28.52 -36.00
C LEU A 259 -10.45 -27.43 -37.03
N GLU A 260 -9.96 -26.20 -36.85
CA GLU A 260 -10.29 -25.09 -37.75
C GLU A 260 -9.05 -24.25 -38.10
N MET A 261 -8.57 -24.31 -39.35
CA MET A 261 -7.41 -23.51 -39.81
C MET A 261 -7.72 -22.01 -40.07
N LYS A 262 -9.00 -21.56 -39.99
CA LYS A 262 -9.42 -20.22 -40.50
C LYS A 262 -10.36 -19.38 -39.61
N SER A 263 -10.73 -19.79 -38.39
CA SER A 263 -11.65 -19.02 -37.54
C SER A 263 -10.95 -18.20 -36.43
N ASN A 264 -11.56 -17.07 -36.05
CA ASN A 264 -11.02 -16.09 -35.11
C ASN A 264 -11.66 -16.22 -33.69
N GLY A 265 -10.85 -16.00 -32.66
CA GLY A 265 -11.26 -15.54 -31.31
C GLY A 265 -11.79 -16.55 -30.28
N PHE A 266 -11.12 -16.64 -29.12
CA PHE A 266 -11.65 -17.23 -27.88
C PHE A 266 -11.85 -16.17 -26.79
N LEU A 267 -12.89 -16.30 -25.97
CA LEU A 267 -13.10 -15.45 -24.79
C LEU A 267 -13.19 -16.28 -23.51
N PHE A 268 -12.35 -15.95 -22.53
CA PHE A 268 -12.35 -16.48 -21.16
C PHE A 268 -12.92 -15.48 -20.17
N SER A 269 -13.52 -15.97 -19.09
CA SER A 269 -13.89 -15.17 -17.91
C SER A 269 -13.19 -15.68 -16.65
N LEU A 270 -12.24 -14.90 -16.12
CA LEU A 270 -11.30 -15.20 -15.04
C LEU A 270 -10.91 -13.89 -14.30
N GLY A 271 -10.47 -13.97 -13.04
CA GLY A 271 -9.89 -12.82 -12.31
C GLY A 271 -8.43 -12.55 -12.69
N LEU A 272 -7.79 -11.49 -12.17
CA LEU A 272 -6.43 -11.08 -12.58
C LEU A 272 -5.34 -12.13 -12.31
N GLY A 273 -5.40 -12.77 -11.13
CA GLY A 273 -4.45 -13.82 -10.75
C GLY A 273 -4.65 -15.07 -11.63
N GLU A 274 -5.90 -15.39 -11.92
CA GLU A 274 -6.30 -16.50 -12.77
C GLU A 274 -5.95 -16.24 -14.25
N ILE A 275 -6.12 -15.01 -14.73
CA ILE A 275 -5.65 -14.54 -16.05
C ILE A 275 -4.15 -14.71 -16.17
N SER A 276 -3.39 -14.30 -15.14
CA SER A 276 -1.93 -14.40 -15.13
C SER A 276 -1.47 -15.87 -15.12
N TYR A 277 -2.12 -16.73 -14.35
CA TYR A 277 -1.84 -18.18 -14.34
C TYR A 277 -2.13 -18.82 -15.69
N MET A 278 -3.32 -18.58 -16.27
CA MET A 278 -3.69 -19.08 -17.59
C MET A 278 -2.73 -18.56 -18.68
N HIS A 279 -2.36 -17.28 -18.63
CA HIS A 279 -1.38 -16.71 -19.55
C HIS A 279 -0.04 -17.47 -19.47
N SER A 280 0.45 -17.79 -18.28
CA SER A 280 1.66 -18.61 -18.10
C SER A 280 1.49 -20.02 -18.68
N CYS A 281 0.33 -20.67 -18.49
CA CYS A 281 0.05 -21.98 -19.07
C CYS A 281 0.11 -21.96 -20.61
N LEU A 282 -0.40 -20.89 -21.23
CA LEU A 282 -0.40 -20.72 -22.68
C LEU A 282 0.98 -20.33 -23.23
N SER A 283 1.71 -19.44 -22.55
CA SER A 283 3.05 -18.99 -22.99
C SER A 283 4.10 -20.11 -22.97
N ASN A 284 3.94 -21.13 -22.11
CA ASN A 284 4.87 -22.26 -22.04
C ASN A 284 4.80 -23.20 -23.26
N LYS A 285 3.87 -22.98 -24.20
CA LYS A 285 3.72 -23.77 -25.45
C LYS A 285 4.40 -23.04 -26.63
N LEU A 286 5.72 -23.19 -26.74
CA LEU A 286 6.58 -22.47 -27.70
C LEU A 286 6.29 -22.72 -29.20
N ASN A 287 5.50 -23.75 -29.56
CA ASN A 287 5.28 -24.17 -30.94
C ASN A 287 3.91 -23.76 -31.54
N LYS A 288 3.14 -22.89 -30.89
CA LYS A 288 1.79 -22.51 -31.34
C LYS A 288 1.70 -21.03 -31.73
N ARG A 289 0.95 -20.71 -32.79
CA ARG A 289 0.74 -19.34 -33.31
C ARG A 289 -0.43 -18.64 -32.62
N TRP A 290 -0.34 -18.39 -31.32
CA TRP A 290 -1.40 -17.74 -30.54
C TRP A 290 -1.05 -16.30 -30.15
N GLN A 291 -2.03 -15.40 -30.27
CA GLN A 291 -1.98 -14.04 -29.75
C GLN A 291 -2.87 -13.94 -28.51
N VAL A 292 -2.26 -13.94 -27.32
CA VAL A 292 -2.97 -13.93 -26.04
C VAL A 292 -3.07 -12.50 -25.52
N TYR A 293 -4.30 -12.01 -25.34
CA TYR A 293 -4.58 -10.66 -24.85
C TYR A 293 -5.31 -10.69 -23.50
N PRO A 294 -4.73 -10.14 -22.42
CA PRO A 294 -5.43 -9.94 -21.16
C PRO A 294 -6.40 -8.76 -21.27
N LEU A 295 -7.64 -8.95 -20.82
CA LEU A 295 -8.69 -7.95 -20.79
C LEU A 295 -9.24 -7.81 -19.36
N HIS A 296 -8.62 -6.92 -18.59
CA HIS A 296 -8.95 -6.64 -17.19
C HIS A 296 -8.94 -5.12 -16.95
N SER A 297 -9.72 -4.60 -16.01
CA SER A 297 -9.81 -3.15 -15.73
C SER A 297 -8.47 -2.49 -15.40
N CYS A 298 -7.56 -3.21 -14.75
CA CYS A 298 -6.18 -2.79 -14.47
C CYS A 298 -5.20 -2.82 -15.67
N VAL A 299 -5.57 -3.41 -16.81
CA VAL A 299 -4.74 -3.41 -18.04
C VAL A 299 -4.87 -2.06 -18.72
N THR A 300 -3.82 -1.55 -19.36
CA THR A 300 -3.87 -0.21 -19.96
C THR A 300 -4.88 -0.14 -21.11
N SER A 301 -5.52 1.01 -21.36
CA SER A 301 -6.46 1.13 -22.49
C SER A 301 -5.82 0.89 -23.85
N GLU A 302 -4.52 1.11 -24.02
CA GLU A 302 -3.83 0.78 -25.27
C GLU A 302 -3.78 -0.74 -25.48
N GLU A 303 -3.43 -1.49 -24.43
CA GLU A 303 -3.45 -2.96 -24.45
C GLU A 303 -4.87 -3.52 -24.57
N GLN A 304 -5.85 -2.91 -23.90
CA GLN A 304 -7.27 -3.27 -24.09
C GLN A 304 -7.74 -2.98 -25.52
N ASN A 305 -7.26 -1.89 -26.14
CA ASN A 305 -7.62 -1.54 -27.51
C ASN A 305 -7.11 -2.58 -28.52
N ASN A 306 -5.98 -3.24 -28.23
CA ASN A 306 -5.46 -4.31 -29.08
C ASN A 306 -6.43 -5.49 -29.23
N VAL A 307 -7.34 -5.69 -28.27
CA VAL A 307 -8.37 -6.73 -28.34
C VAL A 307 -9.33 -6.52 -29.52
N PHE A 308 -9.58 -5.27 -29.91
CA PHE A 308 -10.47 -4.93 -31.03
C PHE A 308 -9.81 -5.01 -32.41
N LEU A 309 -8.48 -5.07 -32.48
CA LEU A 309 -7.76 -5.19 -33.76
C LEU A 309 -7.94 -6.59 -34.34
N ALA A 310 -8.06 -6.74 -35.66
CA ALA A 310 -8.13 -8.06 -36.29
C ALA A 310 -6.87 -8.90 -35.97
N ALA A 311 -7.04 -10.22 -35.84
CA ALA A 311 -5.91 -11.12 -35.62
C ALA A 311 -4.97 -11.12 -36.83
N VAL A 312 -3.67 -11.27 -36.58
CA VAL A 312 -2.69 -11.38 -37.67
C VAL A 312 -2.98 -12.66 -38.47
N PRO A 313 -2.98 -12.64 -39.82
CA PRO A 313 -3.21 -13.83 -40.62
C PRO A 313 -2.32 -15.00 -40.20
N GLY A 314 -2.92 -16.18 -39.97
CA GLY A 314 -2.22 -17.38 -39.52
C GLY A 314 -1.98 -17.47 -38.00
N TYR A 315 -2.33 -16.44 -37.23
CA TYR A 315 -2.35 -16.45 -35.78
C TYR A 315 -3.79 -16.50 -35.25
N ARG A 316 -3.97 -17.16 -34.10
CA ARG A 316 -5.26 -17.22 -33.41
C ARG A 316 -5.32 -16.29 -32.22
N LYS A 317 -6.36 -15.45 -32.16
CA LYS A 317 -6.61 -14.54 -31.03
C LYS A 317 -7.23 -15.29 -29.85
N VAL A 318 -6.62 -15.15 -28.69
CA VAL A 318 -7.10 -15.67 -27.39
C VAL A 318 -7.28 -14.50 -26.44
N ILE A 319 -8.49 -14.30 -25.89
CA ILE A 319 -8.80 -13.17 -25.01
C ILE A 319 -9.06 -13.69 -23.60
N LEU A 320 -8.20 -13.31 -22.66
CA LEU A 320 -8.34 -13.65 -21.25
C LEU A 320 -9.06 -12.52 -20.52
N SER A 321 -10.36 -12.61 -20.28
CA SER A 321 -11.16 -11.51 -19.73
C SER A 321 -11.73 -11.78 -18.34
N THR A 322 -12.27 -10.75 -17.69
CA THR A 322 -13.16 -10.81 -16.51
C THR A 322 -14.63 -10.71 -16.95
N ASN A 323 -15.54 -10.29 -16.06
CA ASN A 323 -16.87 -9.82 -16.42
C ASN A 323 -16.86 -8.51 -17.26
N ILE A 324 -15.68 -7.94 -17.55
CA ILE A 324 -15.58 -6.76 -18.42
C ILE A 324 -16.12 -7.02 -19.84
N ALA A 325 -15.93 -8.24 -20.36
CA ALA A 325 -16.42 -8.62 -21.69
C ALA A 325 -17.92 -9.03 -21.71
N GLU A 326 -18.57 -9.09 -20.55
CA GLU A 326 -19.94 -9.63 -20.41
C GLU A 326 -21.02 -8.72 -21.00
N SER A 327 -20.88 -7.40 -20.82
CA SER A 327 -21.91 -6.39 -21.12
C SER A 327 -21.33 -5.24 -21.96
N SER A 328 -20.36 -4.49 -21.43
CA SER A 328 -19.94 -3.18 -21.99
C SER A 328 -18.90 -3.17 -23.11
N VAL A 329 -18.29 -4.32 -23.44
CA VAL A 329 -17.27 -4.42 -24.50
C VAL A 329 -17.71 -5.43 -25.56
N THR A 330 -17.84 -4.96 -26.80
CA THR A 330 -18.18 -5.81 -27.95
C THR A 330 -16.91 -6.08 -28.75
N VAL A 331 -16.33 -7.26 -28.55
CA VAL A 331 -15.22 -7.71 -29.38
C VAL A 331 -15.81 -8.33 -30.65
N PRO A 332 -15.50 -7.80 -31.85
CA PRO A 332 -15.86 -8.47 -33.09
C PRO A 332 -15.11 -9.81 -33.16
N ASP A 333 -15.73 -10.82 -33.75
CA ASP A 333 -15.09 -12.11 -34.08
C ASP A 333 -14.88 -13.12 -32.94
N VAL A 334 -15.73 -13.13 -31.91
CA VAL A 334 -15.75 -14.22 -30.92
C VAL A 334 -16.65 -15.35 -31.41
N LYS A 335 -16.09 -16.54 -31.61
CA LYS A 335 -16.85 -17.77 -31.98
C LYS A 335 -16.97 -18.77 -30.84
N TYR A 336 -15.98 -18.81 -29.96
CA TYR A 336 -15.87 -19.78 -28.88
C TYR A 336 -15.76 -19.07 -27.53
N VAL A 337 -16.60 -19.49 -26.57
CA VAL A 337 -16.57 -19.00 -25.18
C VAL A 337 -16.27 -20.17 -24.26
N ILE A 338 -15.23 -20.05 -23.43
CA ILE A 338 -14.93 -21.00 -22.36
C ILE A 338 -15.24 -20.30 -21.04
N ASP A 339 -16.29 -20.77 -20.37
CA ASP A 339 -16.82 -20.16 -19.15
C ASP A 339 -16.53 -21.06 -17.93
N PHE A 340 -15.78 -20.53 -16.97
CA PHE A 340 -15.56 -21.16 -15.67
C PHE A 340 -16.78 -21.03 -14.75
N CYS A 341 -17.80 -20.26 -15.14
CA CYS A 341 -19.01 -19.96 -14.37
C CYS A 341 -18.72 -19.30 -13.02
N LEU A 342 -17.58 -18.60 -12.91
CA LEU A 342 -17.16 -17.88 -11.71
C LEU A 342 -17.05 -16.38 -11.97
N ILE A 343 -17.14 -15.60 -10.90
CA ILE A 343 -17.02 -14.14 -10.89
C ILE A 343 -16.42 -13.70 -9.55
N ARG A 344 -15.68 -12.58 -9.53
CA ARG A 344 -15.25 -11.95 -8.28
C ARG A 344 -16.25 -10.87 -7.90
N THR A 345 -16.79 -10.95 -6.70
CA THR A 345 -17.82 -10.04 -6.18
C THR A 345 -17.36 -9.41 -4.87
N LEU A 346 -17.57 -8.09 -4.75
CA LEU A 346 -17.31 -7.38 -3.50
C LEU A 346 -18.44 -7.71 -2.51
N VAL A 347 -18.08 -8.21 -1.34
CA VAL A 347 -19.01 -8.57 -0.27
C VAL A 347 -18.54 -7.93 1.01
N CYS A 348 -19.45 -7.25 1.70
CA CYS A 348 -19.21 -6.73 3.02
C CYS A 348 -19.50 -7.79 4.10
N ASP A 349 -18.62 -7.92 5.08
CA ASP A 349 -18.88 -8.75 6.26
C ASP A 349 -19.99 -8.11 7.12
N GLU A 350 -21.03 -8.89 7.43
CA GLU A 350 -22.18 -8.41 8.20
C GLU A 350 -21.86 -8.04 9.65
N ILE A 351 -20.68 -8.37 10.17
CA ILE A 351 -20.28 -8.01 11.54
C ILE A 351 -19.27 -6.87 11.48
N THR A 352 -18.17 -7.02 10.74
CA THR A 352 -17.10 -6.00 10.75
C THR A 352 -17.34 -4.84 9.79
N ASN A 353 -18.29 -4.97 8.86
CA ASN A 353 -18.44 -4.09 7.70
C ASN A 353 -17.15 -3.96 6.85
N TYR A 354 -16.24 -4.94 6.94
CA TYR A 354 -15.04 -4.95 6.12
C TYR A 354 -15.34 -5.55 4.76
N GLN A 355 -14.79 -4.93 3.73
CA GLN A 355 -14.96 -5.37 2.36
C GLN A 355 -14.05 -6.57 2.07
N SER A 356 -14.57 -7.54 1.33
CA SER A 356 -13.82 -8.70 0.84
C SER A 356 -14.17 -8.97 -0.61
N LEU A 357 -13.15 -9.18 -1.45
CA LEU A 357 -13.35 -9.55 -2.85
C LEU A 357 -13.35 -11.07 -2.98
N ARG A 358 -14.53 -11.69 -2.94
CA ARG A 358 -14.70 -13.15 -2.92
C ARG A 358 -14.88 -13.70 -4.32
N LEU A 359 -14.35 -14.89 -4.58
CA LEU A 359 -14.69 -15.65 -5.78
C LEU A 359 -16.05 -16.32 -5.53
N CYS A 360 -17.00 -16.17 -6.45
CA CYS A 360 -18.36 -16.66 -6.33
C CYS A 360 -18.79 -17.34 -7.64
N TRP A 361 -19.79 -18.21 -7.56
CA TRP A 361 -20.48 -18.72 -8.75
C TRP A 361 -21.25 -17.58 -9.44
N ALA A 362 -21.03 -17.41 -10.73
CA ALA A 362 -21.75 -16.44 -11.54
C ALA A 362 -23.20 -16.89 -11.74
N SER A 363 -24.14 -15.94 -11.82
CA SER A 363 -25.55 -16.30 -12.03
C SER A 363 -25.80 -16.85 -13.43
N LYS A 364 -26.90 -17.59 -13.62
CA LYS A 364 -27.29 -18.06 -14.95
C LYS A 364 -27.49 -16.90 -15.93
N THR A 365 -28.02 -15.78 -15.43
CA THR A 365 -28.12 -14.54 -16.21
C THR A 365 -26.75 -14.08 -16.71
N ASN A 366 -25.74 -14.01 -15.85
CA ASN A 366 -24.38 -13.60 -16.25
C ASN A 366 -23.76 -14.57 -17.27
N CYS A 367 -23.83 -15.87 -17.01
CA CYS A 367 -23.27 -16.86 -17.91
C CYS A 367 -24.00 -16.91 -19.26
N ASN A 368 -25.31 -16.65 -19.30
CA ASN A 368 -26.06 -16.52 -20.55
C ASN A 368 -25.65 -15.29 -21.36
N GLN A 369 -25.24 -14.19 -20.71
CA GLN A 369 -24.64 -13.04 -21.39
C GLN A 369 -23.27 -13.39 -21.99
N ARG A 370 -22.43 -14.11 -21.24
CA ARG A 370 -21.14 -14.63 -21.74
C ARG A 370 -21.35 -15.51 -22.96
N LYS A 371 -22.30 -16.45 -22.89
CA LYS A 371 -22.72 -17.30 -24.03
C LYS A 371 -23.09 -16.45 -25.24
N GLY A 372 -23.93 -15.43 -25.06
CA GLY A 372 -24.38 -14.54 -26.14
C GLY A 372 -23.26 -13.82 -26.90
N ARG A 373 -22.03 -13.77 -26.37
CA ARG A 373 -20.87 -13.20 -27.06
C ARG A 373 -20.40 -14.05 -28.25
N ALA A 374 -20.65 -15.36 -28.24
CA ALA A 374 -20.26 -16.29 -29.31
C ALA A 374 -21.18 -16.24 -30.55
N GLY A 375 -22.45 -15.83 -30.40
CA GLY A 375 -23.47 -15.91 -31.45
C GLY A 375 -23.70 -14.62 -32.25
N ARG A 376 -22.70 -13.72 -32.28
CA ARG A 376 -22.86 -12.39 -32.88
C ARG A 376 -22.58 -12.34 -34.37
N VAL A 377 -21.54 -13.05 -34.82
CA VAL A 377 -21.05 -13.00 -36.20
C VAL A 377 -21.31 -14.29 -36.98
N SER A 378 -21.41 -15.42 -36.29
CA SER A 378 -21.60 -16.75 -36.89
C SER A 378 -22.15 -17.72 -35.84
N LYS A 379 -22.42 -18.97 -36.25
CA LYS A 379 -22.74 -20.07 -35.31
C LYS A 379 -21.63 -20.17 -34.24
N GLY A 380 -22.01 -20.05 -32.98
CA GLY A 380 -21.10 -19.99 -31.84
C GLY A 380 -21.14 -21.25 -30.97
N TYR A 381 -20.15 -21.37 -30.09
CA TYR A 381 -20.04 -22.49 -29.15
C TYR A 381 -19.68 -21.98 -27.75
N CYS A 382 -20.35 -22.48 -26.72
CA CYS A 382 -20.12 -22.14 -25.32
C CYS A 382 -19.83 -23.39 -24.50
N TYR A 383 -18.65 -23.43 -23.89
CA TYR A 383 -18.16 -24.53 -23.06
C TYR A 383 -18.17 -24.08 -21.60
N ARG A 384 -19.08 -24.65 -20.80
CA ARG A 384 -19.22 -24.37 -19.37
C ARG A 384 -18.45 -25.42 -18.59
N LEU A 385 -17.47 -24.99 -17.82
CA LEU A 385 -16.63 -25.89 -17.02
C LEU A 385 -17.30 -26.26 -15.69
N VAL A 386 -18.56 -26.68 -15.75
CA VAL A 386 -19.35 -27.23 -14.64
C VAL A 386 -20.14 -28.46 -15.10
N HIS A 387 -20.51 -29.35 -14.17
CA HIS A 387 -21.43 -30.44 -14.46
C HIS A 387 -22.86 -29.93 -14.68
N LYS A 388 -23.62 -30.59 -15.56
CA LYS A 388 -24.98 -30.20 -15.95
C LYS A 388 -25.97 -30.24 -14.78
N GLN A 389 -25.80 -31.22 -13.88
CA GLN A 389 -26.58 -31.31 -12.63
C GLN A 389 -26.30 -30.08 -11.74
N PHE A 390 -25.03 -29.75 -11.53
CA PHE A 390 -24.62 -28.57 -10.75
C PHE A 390 -25.15 -27.26 -11.36
N TRP A 391 -25.12 -27.13 -12.69
CA TRP A 391 -25.72 -25.98 -13.37
C TRP A 391 -27.22 -25.84 -13.13
N THR A 392 -27.95 -26.96 -13.09
CA THR A 392 -29.42 -26.94 -12.94
C THR A 392 -29.83 -26.62 -11.51
N ASP A 393 -29.20 -27.29 -10.55
CA ASP A 393 -29.65 -27.33 -9.16
C ASP A 393 -28.96 -26.28 -8.27
N CYS A 394 -27.72 -25.88 -8.60
CA CYS A 394 -26.88 -25.11 -7.67
C CYS A 394 -26.57 -23.67 -8.13
N ILE A 395 -26.52 -23.40 -9.44
CA ILE A 395 -26.19 -22.05 -9.95
C ILE A 395 -27.40 -21.12 -9.80
N PRO A 396 -27.27 -19.94 -9.16
CA PRO A 396 -28.39 -19.03 -8.95
C PRO A 396 -28.86 -18.40 -10.26
N GLU A 397 -30.16 -18.16 -10.40
CA GLU A 397 -30.72 -17.54 -11.62
C GLU A 397 -30.26 -16.09 -11.81
N LYS A 398 -30.24 -15.31 -10.73
CA LYS A 398 -29.89 -13.88 -10.71
C LYS A 398 -28.77 -13.60 -9.71
N SER A 399 -27.98 -12.56 -9.97
CA SER A 399 -27.01 -12.02 -9.02
C SER A 399 -27.71 -11.20 -7.92
N VAL A 400 -27.15 -11.22 -6.71
CA VAL A 400 -27.58 -10.32 -5.62
C VAL A 400 -27.19 -8.87 -5.96
N PRO A 401 -28.14 -7.91 -5.94
CA PRO A 401 -27.88 -6.48 -6.19
C PRO A 401 -26.80 -5.89 -5.28
N GLU A 402 -26.05 -4.90 -5.77
CA GLU A 402 -24.97 -4.26 -5.01
C GLU A 402 -25.43 -3.55 -3.74
N ILE A 403 -26.61 -2.92 -3.80
CA ILE A 403 -27.21 -2.20 -2.66
C ILE A 403 -27.46 -3.11 -1.45
N LEU A 404 -27.49 -4.43 -1.62
CA LEU A 404 -27.69 -5.41 -0.54
C LEU A 404 -26.38 -5.97 0.02
N ARG A 405 -25.23 -5.73 -0.63
CA ARG A 405 -23.94 -6.38 -0.30
C ARG A 405 -22.76 -5.44 -0.14
N CYS A 406 -22.93 -4.16 -0.46
CA CYS A 406 -21.91 -3.12 -0.39
C CYS A 406 -22.25 -2.07 0.68
N PRO A 407 -21.25 -1.35 1.24
CA PRO A 407 -21.50 -0.28 2.20
C PRO A 407 -22.36 0.85 1.62
N LEU A 408 -23.34 1.32 2.40
CA LEU A 408 -24.34 2.31 1.96
C LEU A 408 -23.92 3.77 2.22
N GLY A 409 -22.72 4.02 2.75
CA GLY A 409 -22.32 5.33 3.29
C GLY A 409 -22.48 6.49 2.29
N THR A 410 -21.95 6.33 1.07
CA THR A 410 -22.08 7.34 0.01
C THR A 410 -23.54 7.54 -0.41
N THR A 411 -24.32 6.46 -0.48
CA THR A 411 -25.75 6.50 -0.81
C THR A 411 -26.53 7.27 0.24
N VAL A 412 -26.30 7.01 1.52
CA VAL A 412 -26.93 7.74 2.64
C VAL A 412 -26.60 9.24 2.60
N LEU A 413 -25.35 9.62 2.34
CA LEU A 413 -24.99 11.05 2.22
C LEU A 413 -25.69 11.73 1.03
N LYS A 414 -25.82 11.05 -0.11
CA LYS A 414 -26.58 11.55 -1.27
C LYS A 414 -28.06 11.69 -0.96
N ILE A 415 -28.65 10.78 -0.18
CA ILE A 415 -30.04 10.88 0.30
C ILE A 415 -30.22 12.13 1.16
N LYS A 416 -29.33 12.37 2.13
CA LYS A 416 -29.40 13.57 2.98
C LYS A 416 -29.23 14.86 2.15
N LYS A 417 -28.40 14.86 1.11
CA LYS A 417 -28.25 16.00 0.18
C LYS A 417 -29.50 16.25 -0.67
N LEU A 418 -30.18 15.18 -1.11
CA LEU A 418 -31.45 15.28 -1.84
C LEU A 418 -32.56 15.93 -1.00
N ASP A 419 -32.56 15.69 0.31
CA ASP A 419 -33.55 16.20 1.26
C ASP A 419 -34.98 15.78 0.89
N MET A 420 -35.17 14.46 0.72
CA MET A 420 -36.45 13.85 0.34
C MET A 420 -36.95 12.87 1.41
N GLY A 421 -36.67 13.15 2.68
CA GLY A 421 -37.00 12.29 3.82
C GLY A 421 -35.83 11.46 4.34
N GLY A 422 -36.03 10.80 5.48
CA GLY A 422 -34.99 10.05 6.19
C GLY A 422 -34.49 8.82 5.41
N PRO A 423 -33.21 8.41 5.60
CA PRO A 423 -32.59 7.31 4.84
C PRO A 423 -33.38 6.00 4.91
N LYS A 424 -33.85 5.61 6.10
CA LYS A 424 -34.64 4.39 6.32
C LYS A 424 -35.94 4.37 5.50
N ALA A 425 -36.71 5.45 5.55
CA ALA A 425 -37.99 5.55 4.85
C ALA A 425 -37.80 5.55 3.32
N LEU A 426 -36.75 6.21 2.84
CA LEU A 426 -36.49 6.29 1.41
C LEU A 426 -35.97 4.95 0.85
N LEU A 427 -34.99 4.32 1.51
CA LEU A 427 -34.42 3.03 1.08
C LEU A 427 -35.44 1.88 1.17
N ALA A 428 -36.44 1.97 2.05
CA ALA A 428 -37.57 1.03 2.08
C ALA A 428 -38.37 1.01 0.76
N THR A 429 -38.29 2.08 -0.03
CA THR A 429 -38.96 2.17 -1.35
C THR A 429 -38.07 1.79 -2.53
N ALA A 430 -36.83 1.33 -2.29
CA ALA A 430 -35.91 0.88 -3.33
C ALA A 430 -36.41 -0.39 -4.02
N LEU A 431 -35.86 -0.67 -5.21
CA LEU A 431 -36.18 -1.88 -5.98
C LEU A 431 -35.90 -3.16 -5.19
N SER A 432 -34.80 -3.17 -4.43
CA SER A 432 -34.50 -4.19 -3.43
C SER A 432 -34.03 -3.49 -2.16
N PRO A 433 -34.90 -3.34 -1.14
CA PRO A 433 -34.58 -2.62 0.08
C PRO A 433 -33.45 -3.32 0.88
N PRO A 434 -32.42 -2.57 1.34
CA PRO A 434 -31.41 -3.11 2.24
C PRO A 434 -31.99 -3.39 3.63
N SER A 435 -31.28 -4.19 4.43
CA SER A 435 -31.71 -4.53 5.78
C SER A 435 -31.69 -3.29 6.69
N VAL A 436 -32.60 -3.24 7.67
CA VAL A 436 -32.65 -2.11 8.61
C VAL A 436 -31.38 -2.02 9.45
N GLY A 437 -30.79 -3.16 9.80
CA GLY A 437 -29.53 -3.21 10.55
C GLY A 437 -28.35 -2.64 9.76
N ASP A 438 -28.27 -2.89 8.45
CA ASP A 438 -27.21 -2.32 7.61
C ASP A 438 -27.34 -0.80 7.47
N ILE A 439 -28.57 -0.30 7.35
CA ILE A 439 -28.86 1.14 7.33
C ILE A 439 -28.44 1.79 8.65
N GLU A 440 -28.85 1.21 9.77
CA GLU A 440 -28.50 1.67 11.12
C GLU A 440 -26.99 1.72 11.31
N ARG A 441 -26.28 0.61 11.07
CA ARG A 441 -24.83 0.55 11.22
C ARG A 441 -24.12 1.56 10.33
N THR A 442 -24.57 1.72 9.07
CA THR A 442 -24.01 2.71 8.16
C THR A 442 -24.16 4.13 8.71
N ILE A 443 -25.31 4.46 9.29
CA ILE A 443 -25.58 5.79 9.86
C ILE A 443 -24.73 6.02 11.10
N LEU A 444 -24.60 5.02 11.98
CA LEU A 444 -23.70 5.09 13.13
C LEU A 444 -22.25 5.30 12.69
N GLN A 445 -21.76 4.57 11.68
CA GLN A 445 -20.41 4.78 11.14
C GLN A 445 -20.22 6.18 10.51
N LEU A 446 -21.24 6.72 9.85
CA LEU A 446 -21.21 8.10 9.34
C LEU A 446 -21.20 9.15 10.47
N LYS A 447 -21.84 8.85 11.61
CA LYS A 447 -21.74 9.66 12.84
C LYS A 447 -20.33 9.59 13.43
N GLU A 448 -19.73 8.39 13.48
CA GLU A 448 -18.35 8.20 13.97
C GLU A 448 -17.32 8.91 13.10
N LEU A 449 -17.51 8.86 11.77
CA LEU A 449 -16.68 9.58 10.82
C LEU A 449 -16.78 11.12 11.01
N GLY A 450 -17.90 11.60 11.56
CA GLY A 450 -18.24 13.02 11.70
C GLY A 450 -19.01 13.60 10.51
N ALA A 451 -19.49 12.76 9.59
CA ALA A 451 -20.25 13.17 8.42
C ALA A 451 -21.72 13.49 8.75
N LEU A 452 -22.27 12.81 9.76
CA LEU A 452 -23.59 13.08 10.33
C LEU A 452 -23.44 13.51 11.79
N SER A 453 -24.30 14.42 12.25
CA SER A 453 -24.32 14.82 13.65
C SER A 453 -24.87 13.67 14.52
N PRO A 454 -24.25 13.36 15.67
CA PRO A 454 -24.77 12.37 16.60
C PRO A 454 -26.09 12.83 17.25
N GLY A 455 -26.25 14.14 17.48
CA GLY A 455 -27.47 14.76 17.99
C GLY A 455 -28.00 15.87 17.07
N VAL A 456 -29.32 15.99 17.01
CA VAL A 456 -30.05 17.06 16.31
C VAL A 456 -31.12 17.56 17.27
N GLN A 457 -31.68 18.74 16.98
CA GLN A 457 -32.93 19.26 17.54
C GLN A 457 -34.10 18.22 17.64
N THR A 458 -33.97 17.02 17.06
CA THR A 458 -34.93 15.89 17.04
C THR A 458 -34.57 14.67 17.91
N GLY A 459 -33.46 14.68 18.68
CA GLY A 459 -33.06 13.58 19.60
C GLY A 459 -32.12 12.52 18.99
N ASP A 460 -31.71 11.54 19.81
CA ASP A 460 -30.86 10.41 19.41
C ASP A 460 -31.67 9.43 18.53
N ASP A 461 -31.64 9.57 17.20
CA ASP A 461 -32.23 8.59 16.25
C ASP A 461 -31.10 7.70 15.68
N PRO A 462 -31.15 6.35 15.79
CA PRO A 462 -30.09 5.49 15.24
C PRO A 462 -30.17 5.38 13.70
N HIS A 463 -31.29 5.78 13.12
CA HIS A 463 -31.61 5.64 11.71
C HIS A 463 -31.61 6.97 10.93
N ASP A 464 -31.20 8.08 11.56
CA ASP A 464 -31.01 9.37 10.90
C ASP A 464 -29.97 10.27 11.63
N GLY A 465 -29.59 11.38 11.01
CA GLY A 465 -28.73 12.43 11.54
C GLY A 465 -28.59 13.62 10.59
N GLU A 466 -28.27 14.81 11.10
CA GLU A 466 -28.09 16.00 10.26
C GLU A 466 -26.73 16.01 9.53
N LEU A 467 -26.74 16.54 8.31
CA LEU A 467 -25.56 16.59 7.47
C LEU A 467 -24.59 17.69 7.95
N THR A 468 -23.42 17.29 8.44
CA THR A 468 -22.38 18.24 8.91
C THR A 468 -21.68 18.94 7.73
N PHE A 469 -20.83 19.94 8.01
CA PHE A 469 -19.98 20.53 6.97
C PHE A 469 -19.09 19.47 6.31
N LEU A 470 -18.46 18.59 7.11
CA LEU A 470 -17.71 17.46 6.61
C LEU A 470 -18.59 16.58 5.70
N GLY A 471 -19.78 16.18 6.15
CA GLY A 471 -20.71 15.38 5.36
C GLY A 471 -21.10 16.03 4.02
N ARG A 472 -21.28 17.35 3.98
CA ARG A 472 -21.55 18.11 2.74
C ARG A 472 -20.39 18.05 1.75
N VAL A 473 -19.15 18.14 2.24
CA VAL A 473 -17.95 17.99 1.42
C VAL A 473 -17.85 16.56 0.89
N LEU A 474 -17.95 15.56 1.77
CA LEU A 474 -17.86 14.13 1.41
C LEU A 474 -18.88 13.75 0.34
N ALA A 475 -20.11 14.26 0.43
CA ALA A 475 -21.18 14.01 -0.54
C ALA A 475 -20.92 14.58 -1.95
N GLN A 476 -19.88 15.39 -2.16
CA GLN A 476 -19.51 15.98 -3.46
C GLN A 476 -18.18 15.49 -4.02
N LEU A 477 -17.36 14.83 -3.19
CA LEU A 477 -16.05 14.33 -3.61
C LEU A 477 -16.17 12.92 -4.19
N PRO A 478 -15.55 12.63 -5.36
CA PRO A 478 -15.60 11.32 -6.00
C PRO A 478 -14.52 10.37 -5.42
N VAL A 479 -14.43 10.27 -4.10
CA VAL A 479 -13.43 9.47 -3.37
C VAL A 479 -14.09 8.74 -2.20
N ASP A 480 -13.39 7.77 -1.61
CA ASP A 480 -13.83 7.12 -0.36
C ASP A 480 -14.04 8.15 0.77
N LEU A 481 -14.98 7.87 1.68
CA LEU A 481 -15.36 8.79 2.75
C LEU A 481 -14.20 9.17 3.67
N HIS A 482 -13.29 8.24 3.98
CA HIS A 482 -12.10 8.51 4.80
C HIS A 482 -11.08 9.36 4.03
N LEU A 483 -10.93 9.14 2.72
CA LEU A 483 -10.08 10.00 1.86
C LEU A 483 -10.65 11.41 1.73
N GLY A 484 -11.97 11.57 1.70
CA GLY A 484 -12.60 12.89 1.77
C GLY A 484 -12.34 13.58 3.11
N LYS A 485 -12.37 12.84 4.23
CA LYS A 485 -12.01 13.35 5.56
C LYS A 485 -10.53 13.74 5.62
N LEU A 486 -9.65 12.97 4.99
CA LEU A 486 -8.22 13.29 4.83
C LEU A 486 -8.01 14.64 4.15
N ILE A 487 -8.73 14.92 3.06
CA ILE A 487 -8.65 16.20 2.35
C ILE A 487 -9.07 17.36 3.26
N VAL A 488 -10.18 17.21 3.99
CA VAL A 488 -10.69 18.24 4.89
C VAL A 488 -9.72 18.50 6.05
N LEU A 489 -9.23 17.46 6.70
CA LEU A 489 -8.20 17.59 7.75
C LEU A 489 -6.89 18.15 7.19
N GLY A 490 -6.53 17.79 5.97
CA GLY A 490 -5.40 18.37 5.24
C GLY A 490 -5.52 19.89 5.11
N HIS A 491 -6.72 20.40 4.84
CA HIS A 491 -6.96 21.85 4.88
C HIS A 491 -6.85 22.42 6.30
N VAL A 492 -7.47 21.79 7.31
CA VAL A 492 -7.42 22.26 8.71
C VAL A 492 -5.98 22.42 9.22
N PHE A 493 -5.11 21.47 8.91
CA PHE A 493 -3.73 21.43 9.39
C PHE A 493 -2.69 22.02 8.40
N GLY A 494 -3.13 22.58 7.26
CA GLY A 494 -2.22 23.21 6.28
C GLY A 494 -1.33 22.23 5.48
N CYS A 495 -1.82 21.02 5.20
CA CYS A 495 -1.19 20.00 4.33
C CYS A 495 -2.14 19.50 3.23
N LEU A 496 -2.95 20.42 2.68
CA LEU A 496 -3.99 20.10 1.69
C LEU A 496 -3.42 19.50 0.40
N GLU A 497 -2.26 19.98 -0.06
CA GLU A 497 -1.65 19.46 -1.29
C GLU A 497 -1.28 17.99 -1.17
N GLU A 498 -0.60 17.62 -0.09
CA GLU A 498 -0.21 16.24 0.20
C GLU A 498 -1.43 15.33 0.34
N CYS A 499 -2.46 15.79 1.05
CA CYS A 499 -3.70 15.04 1.25
C CYS A 499 -4.48 14.83 -0.05
N LEU A 500 -4.50 15.81 -0.97
CA LEU A 500 -5.09 15.67 -2.30
C LEU A 500 -4.34 14.64 -3.15
N ILE A 501 -3.00 14.61 -3.06
CA ILE A 501 -2.18 13.61 -3.75
C ILE A 501 -2.49 12.20 -3.21
N ILE A 502 -2.52 12.03 -1.88
CA ILE A 502 -2.85 10.75 -1.25
C ILE A 502 -4.25 10.29 -1.67
N ALA A 503 -5.25 11.17 -1.57
CA ALA A 503 -6.63 10.84 -1.94
C ALA A 503 -6.75 10.45 -3.42
N ALA A 504 -6.05 11.15 -4.32
CA ALA A 504 -6.04 10.82 -5.74
C ALA A 504 -5.35 9.47 -6.02
N ALA A 505 -4.18 9.23 -5.40
CA ALA A 505 -3.40 8.01 -5.59
C ALA A 505 -4.13 6.76 -5.07
N LEU A 506 -4.74 6.85 -3.89
CA LEU A 506 -5.46 5.73 -3.27
C LEU A 506 -6.79 5.43 -3.99
N SER A 507 -7.48 6.45 -4.53
CA SER A 507 -8.73 6.26 -5.28
C SER A 507 -8.55 5.52 -6.61
N LEU A 508 -7.42 5.71 -7.30
CA LEU A 508 -7.12 5.08 -8.60
C LEU A 508 -6.27 3.80 -8.49
N ARG A 509 -6.08 3.30 -7.25
CA ARG A 509 -5.14 2.23 -6.85
C ARG A 509 -3.68 2.62 -7.07
N ASN A 510 -2.82 2.21 -6.14
CA ASN A 510 -1.38 2.49 -6.08
C ASN A 510 -0.68 2.41 -7.47
N PHE A 511 0.14 3.42 -7.78
CA PHE A 511 0.89 3.54 -9.04
C PHE A 511 2.27 2.86 -9.02
N PHE A 512 2.70 2.32 -7.88
CA PHE A 512 3.83 1.40 -7.84
C PHE A 512 3.50 0.10 -8.60
N THR A 513 4.47 -0.39 -9.37
CA THR A 513 4.34 -1.57 -10.24
C THR A 513 5.12 -2.73 -9.68
N ILE A 514 4.53 -3.93 -9.73
CA ILE A 514 5.18 -5.17 -9.30
C ILE A 514 5.62 -5.97 -10.54
N PRO A 515 6.82 -5.77 -11.08
CA PRO A 515 7.37 -6.66 -12.10
C PRO A 515 7.55 -8.06 -11.51
N PHE A 516 6.97 -9.07 -12.17
CA PHE A 516 6.87 -10.46 -11.70
C PHE A 516 8.20 -11.08 -11.20
N LYS A 517 9.33 -10.66 -11.80
CA LYS A 517 10.68 -11.16 -11.50
C LYS A 517 11.49 -10.33 -10.48
N GLN A 518 11.02 -9.14 -10.06
CA GLN A 518 11.81 -8.20 -9.25
C GLN A 518 11.02 -7.61 -8.06
N ARG A 519 10.32 -8.46 -7.29
CA ARG A 519 9.49 -8.02 -6.15
C ARG A 519 10.27 -7.35 -5.01
N VAL A 520 11.55 -7.71 -4.83
CA VAL A 520 12.41 -7.09 -3.80
C VAL A 520 12.81 -5.66 -4.20
N ASN A 521 13.02 -5.39 -5.49
CA ASN A 521 13.35 -4.04 -5.98
C ASN A 521 12.19 -3.06 -5.81
N GLU A 522 10.95 -3.50 -6.03
CA GLU A 522 9.78 -2.66 -5.81
C GLU A 522 9.67 -2.22 -4.34
N TYR A 523 9.77 -3.17 -3.40
CA TYR A 523 9.79 -2.85 -1.97
C TYR A 523 10.92 -1.88 -1.60
N ARG A 524 12.13 -2.07 -2.18
CA ARG A 524 13.27 -1.16 -1.99
C ARG A 524 13.00 0.26 -2.50
N ASN A 525 12.42 0.38 -3.69
CA ASN A 525 12.07 1.68 -4.27
C ASN A 525 10.96 2.38 -3.49
N LYS A 526 9.94 1.63 -3.03
CA LYS A 526 8.88 2.17 -2.17
C LYS A 526 9.46 2.65 -0.83
N LEU A 527 10.37 1.89 -0.23
CA LEU A 527 11.08 2.28 0.99
C LEU A 527 11.96 3.53 0.78
N PHE A 528 12.61 3.65 -0.39
CA PHE A 528 13.36 4.84 -0.77
C PHE A 528 12.47 6.10 -0.79
N PHE A 529 11.31 6.04 -1.45
CA PHE A 529 10.37 7.16 -1.45
C PHE A 529 9.72 7.42 -0.08
N ALA A 530 9.53 6.39 0.74
CA ALA A 530 9.09 6.57 2.12
C ALA A 530 10.12 7.33 2.96
N GLY A 531 11.42 7.13 2.69
CA GLY A 531 12.51 7.62 3.53
C GLY A 531 12.38 7.08 4.96
N ASN A 532 12.72 7.90 5.96
CA ASN A 532 12.50 7.55 7.36
C ASN A 532 11.03 7.65 7.80
N SER A 533 10.18 8.08 6.87
CA SER A 533 8.75 7.81 6.74
C SER A 533 8.07 6.82 7.67
N LYS A 534 8.39 5.56 7.34
CA LYS A 534 7.60 4.38 7.64
C LYS A 534 6.09 4.55 7.28
N SER A 535 5.76 5.38 6.28
CA SER A 535 4.40 5.57 5.74
C SER A 535 4.29 5.32 4.23
N ASP A 536 3.37 4.43 3.83
CA ASP A 536 3.02 4.20 2.44
C ASP A 536 2.41 5.45 1.79
N CYS A 537 1.56 6.18 2.53
CA CYS A 537 0.92 7.40 2.05
C CYS A 537 1.94 8.50 1.72
N ILE A 538 2.95 8.68 2.58
CA ILE A 538 4.00 9.67 2.33
C ILE A 538 4.92 9.22 1.18
N ALA A 539 5.16 7.92 1.02
CA ALA A 539 5.89 7.41 -0.15
C ALA A 539 5.19 7.77 -1.47
N LEU A 540 3.85 7.72 -1.51
CA LEU A 540 3.06 8.17 -2.67
C LEU A 540 3.23 9.67 -2.93
N VAL A 541 3.20 10.50 -1.89
CA VAL A 541 3.41 11.95 -2.00
C VAL A 541 4.80 12.25 -2.56
N ASN A 542 5.85 11.66 -1.98
CA ASN A 542 7.23 11.90 -2.38
C ASN A 542 7.49 11.45 -3.82
N ALA A 543 6.97 10.29 -4.21
CA ALA A 543 7.08 9.81 -5.59
C ALA A 543 6.35 10.72 -6.59
N PHE A 544 5.16 11.21 -6.24
CA PHE A 544 4.40 12.13 -7.08
C PHE A 544 5.09 13.49 -7.22
N LYS A 545 5.55 14.08 -6.11
CA LYS A 545 6.28 15.34 -6.11
C LYS A 545 7.60 15.22 -6.89
N ALA A 546 8.35 14.13 -6.73
CA ALA A 546 9.56 13.88 -7.51
C ALA A 546 9.30 13.85 -9.02
N TRP A 547 8.26 13.13 -9.46
CA TRP A 547 7.85 13.11 -10.87
C TRP A 547 7.46 14.50 -11.37
N GLN A 548 6.69 15.26 -10.57
CA GLN A 548 6.26 16.61 -10.92
C GLN A 548 7.46 17.58 -11.04
N THR A 549 8.40 17.54 -10.09
CA THR A 549 9.61 18.37 -10.13
C THR A 549 10.47 18.06 -11.35
N CYS A 550 10.68 16.78 -11.70
CA CYS A 550 11.41 16.41 -12.92
C CYS A 550 10.69 16.87 -14.21
N LYS A 551 9.35 16.87 -14.22
CA LYS A 551 8.56 17.47 -15.31
C LYS A 551 8.76 18.98 -15.42
N GLU A 552 8.72 19.69 -14.30
CA GLU A 552 8.89 21.15 -14.23
C GLU A 552 10.30 21.58 -14.64
N LYS A 553 11.33 20.82 -14.26
CA LYS A 553 12.73 21.03 -14.69
C LYS A 553 12.97 20.71 -16.17
N GLY A 554 12.00 20.08 -16.84
CA GLY A 554 12.10 19.70 -18.25
C GLY A 554 12.90 18.42 -18.51
N GLU A 555 13.25 17.66 -17.47
CA GLU A 555 14.01 16.39 -17.57
C GLU A 555 13.16 15.24 -18.14
N LEU A 556 11.82 15.35 -18.10
CA LEU A 556 10.88 14.34 -18.57
C LEU A 556 10.02 14.84 -19.74
N LYS A 557 10.59 15.65 -20.66
CA LYS A 557 9.86 16.18 -21.82
C LYS A 557 9.57 15.08 -22.84
N HIS A 558 10.52 14.19 -23.10
CA HIS A 558 10.31 13.12 -24.07
C HIS A 558 9.60 11.92 -23.41
N PRO A 559 8.58 11.32 -24.08
CA PRO A 559 7.90 10.12 -23.56
C PRO A 559 8.83 8.96 -23.22
N LYS A 560 9.98 8.85 -23.90
CA LYS A 560 10.99 7.80 -23.62
C LYS A 560 11.68 8.00 -22.27
N GLU A 561 12.10 9.22 -21.96
CA GLU A 561 12.76 9.59 -20.68
C GLU A 561 11.80 9.36 -19.52
N GLU A 562 10.53 9.75 -19.69
CA GLU A 562 9.49 9.52 -18.67
C GLU A 562 9.24 8.03 -18.45
N LEU A 563 9.19 7.21 -19.51
CA LEU A 563 9.06 5.76 -19.40
C LEU A 563 10.27 5.12 -18.71
N GLU A 564 11.48 5.59 -18.99
CA GLU A 564 12.71 5.12 -18.35
C GLU A 564 12.75 5.49 -16.87
N TRP A 565 12.37 6.72 -16.52
CA TRP A 565 12.20 7.16 -15.13
C TRP A 565 11.20 6.28 -14.37
N GLY A 566 10.06 5.95 -15.01
CA GLY A 566 9.06 5.04 -14.44
C GLY A 566 9.61 3.64 -14.21
N ARG A 567 10.37 3.08 -15.16
CA ARG A 567 10.99 1.76 -15.01
C ARG A 567 12.01 1.72 -13.87
N SER A 568 12.89 2.71 -13.80
CA SER A 568 13.94 2.79 -12.76
C SER A 568 13.34 2.92 -11.34
N ASN A 569 12.21 3.61 -11.21
CA ASN A 569 11.53 3.83 -9.92
C ASN A 569 10.39 2.84 -9.63
N CYS A 570 10.17 1.83 -10.49
CA CYS A 570 9.03 0.91 -10.42
C CYS A 570 7.66 1.61 -10.40
N ILE A 571 7.47 2.69 -11.15
CA ILE A 571 6.22 3.48 -11.23
C ILE A 571 5.54 3.34 -12.60
N HIS A 572 4.21 3.15 -12.59
CA HIS A 572 3.41 3.13 -13.81
C HIS A 572 3.10 4.55 -14.31
N ILE A 573 3.80 5.01 -15.34
CA ILE A 573 3.69 6.39 -15.88
C ILE A 573 2.26 6.79 -16.26
N ARG A 574 1.47 5.87 -16.80
CA ARG A 574 0.08 6.19 -17.10
C ARG A 574 -0.76 6.44 -15.85
N LYS A 575 -0.56 5.66 -14.77
CA LYS A 575 -1.34 5.80 -13.54
C LYS A 575 -0.99 7.09 -12.83
N ILE A 576 0.30 7.45 -12.75
CA ILE A 576 0.70 8.71 -12.11
C ILE A 576 0.13 9.92 -12.88
N ARG A 577 -0.03 9.85 -14.21
CA ARG A 577 -0.76 10.87 -15.00
C ARG A 577 -2.25 10.91 -14.69
N GLU A 578 -2.92 9.76 -14.56
CA GLU A 578 -4.33 9.68 -14.14
C GLU A 578 -4.53 10.23 -12.72
N VAL A 579 -3.58 9.96 -11.82
CA VAL A 579 -3.52 10.55 -10.47
C VAL A 579 -3.33 12.07 -10.53
N ALA A 580 -2.47 12.58 -11.41
CA ALA A 580 -2.28 14.01 -11.59
C ALA A 580 -3.55 14.71 -12.11
N GLU A 581 -4.32 14.05 -12.99
CA GLU A 581 -5.59 14.53 -13.49
C GLU A 581 -6.67 14.55 -12.39
N LEU A 582 -6.78 13.47 -11.60
CA LEU A 582 -7.68 13.41 -10.45
C LEU A 582 -7.29 14.43 -9.39
N PHE A 583 -6.00 14.60 -9.09
CA PHE A 583 -5.49 15.65 -8.20
C PHE A 583 -5.95 17.04 -8.64
N ARG A 584 -5.83 17.37 -9.94
CA ARG A 584 -6.30 18.65 -10.49
C ARG A 584 -7.81 18.79 -10.37
N ASN A 585 -8.57 17.71 -10.61
CA ASN A 585 -10.02 17.71 -10.46
C ASN A 585 -10.46 17.93 -9.01
N LEU A 586 -9.85 17.21 -8.05
CA LEU A 586 -10.11 17.36 -6.63
C LEU A 586 -9.74 18.76 -6.16
N LYS A 587 -8.58 19.29 -6.56
CA LYS A 587 -8.16 20.69 -6.31
C LYS A 587 -9.21 21.69 -6.82
N GLY A 588 -9.83 21.43 -7.97
CA GLY A 588 -10.92 22.26 -8.48
C GLY A 588 -12.21 22.16 -7.65
N ARG A 589 -12.60 20.96 -7.22
CA ARG A 589 -13.82 20.73 -6.42
C ARG A 589 -13.72 21.31 -5.02
N VAL A 590 -12.58 21.16 -4.34
CA VAL A 590 -12.40 21.64 -2.96
C VAL A 590 -12.39 23.17 -2.87
N ARG A 591 -12.03 23.87 -3.96
CA ARG A 591 -12.13 25.33 -4.06
C ARG A 591 -13.55 25.84 -3.88
N ALA A 592 -14.57 25.07 -4.28
CA ALA A 592 -15.97 25.44 -4.07
C ALA A 592 -16.36 25.50 -2.57
N PHE A 593 -15.51 24.96 -1.69
CA PHE A 593 -15.65 24.99 -0.24
C PHE A 593 -14.60 25.90 0.42
N ASN A 594 -14.03 26.84 -0.32
CA ASN A 594 -12.98 27.76 0.15
C ASN A 594 -11.68 27.06 0.60
N MET A 595 -11.46 25.81 0.17
CA MET A 595 -10.21 25.10 0.47
C MET A 595 -9.21 25.33 -0.66
N CYS A 596 -8.15 26.09 -0.35
CA CYS A 596 -7.08 26.43 -1.29
C CYS A 596 -5.74 25.88 -0.80
N ILE A 597 -4.88 25.52 -1.77
CA ILE A 597 -3.48 25.16 -1.48
C ILE A 597 -2.73 26.47 -1.24
N ASN A 598 -2.19 26.63 -0.02
CA ASN A 598 -1.38 27.79 0.33
C ASN A 598 0.00 27.68 -0.35
N ALA A 599 0.57 28.82 -0.73
CA ALA A 599 1.98 28.87 -1.12
C ALA A 599 2.83 28.56 0.13
N GLN A 600 3.75 27.61 0.01
CA GLN A 600 4.73 27.31 1.06
C GLN A 600 5.54 28.58 1.37
N PRO A 601 5.85 28.88 2.65
CA PRO A 601 6.80 29.93 2.98
C PRO A 601 8.14 29.71 2.27
N SER A 602 8.71 30.77 1.70
CA SER A 602 9.90 30.74 0.85
C SER A 602 11.23 30.45 1.59
N ALA A 603 11.20 30.34 2.92
CA ALA A 603 12.35 29.97 3.74
C ALA A 603 11.98 28.73 4.57
N LEU A 604 12.40 27.55 4.12
CA LEU A 604 12.23 26.31 4.86
C LEU A 604 13.49 26.07 5.71
N ASP A 605 13.40 26.32 7.01
CA ASP A 605 14.36 25.75 7.97
C ASP A 605 14.32 24.21 7.87
N GLU A 606 15.43 23.50 8.06
CA GLU A 606 15.45 22.03 7.97
C GLU A 606 14.41 21.35 8.90
N GLU A 607 14.16 21.92 10.07
CA GLU A 607 13.15 21.42 11.02
C GLU A 607 11.71 21.56 10.53
N SER A 608 11.43 22.52 9.64
CA SER A 608 10.07 22.76 9.13
C SER A 608 9.55 21.58 8.30
N VAL A 609 10.45 20.88 7.60
CA VAL A 609 10.13 19.69 6.80
C VAL A 609 9.68 18.53 7.71
N TYR A 610 10.38 18.32 8.83
CA TYR A 610 10.04 17.28 9.80
C TYR A 610 8.74 17.58 10.53
N LYS A 611 8.52 18.84 10.93
CA LYS A 611 7.24 19.29 11.52
C LYS A 611 6.07 19.07 10.56
N GLN A 612 6.23 19.45 9.29
CA GLN A 612 5.21 19.23 8.26
C GLN A 612 4.91 17.74 8.05
N ARG A 613 5.95 16.91 8.05
CA ARG A 613 5.81 15.45 7.95
C ARG A 613 5.04 14.88 9.14
N PHE A 614 5.38 15.28 10.37
CA PHE A 614 4.69 14.84 11.58
C PHE A 614 3.20 15.25 11.54
N ILE A 615 2.92 16.50 11.18
CA ILE A 615 1.54 17.00 11.02
C ILE A 615 0.78 16.16 9.98
N LEU A 616 1.40 15.82 8.86
CA LEU A 616 0.78 14.95 7.86
C LEU A 616 0.47 13.55 8.41
N GLN A 617 1.35 12.97 9.24
CA GLN A 617 1.09 11.70 9.93
C GLN A 617 -0.09 11.82 10.91
N VAL A 618 -0.21 12.94 11.64
CA VAL A 618 -1.36 13.23 12.52
C VAL A 618 -2.65 13.33 11.72
N VAL A 619 -2.63 13.97 10.55
CA VAL A 619 -3.78 14.06 9.65
C VAL A 619 -4.18 12.70 9.09
N ILE A 620 -3.22 11.86 8.70
CA ILE A 620 -3.46 10.47 8.31
C ILE A 620 -4.13 9.70 9.45
N ALA A 621 -3.60 9.81 10.68
CA ALA A 621 -4.21 9.18 11.84
C ALA A 621 -5.66 9.65 12.07
N GLY A 622 -5.94 10.95 11.97
CA GLY A 622 -7.28 11.48 12.16
C GLY A 622 -8.29 11.12 11.06
N ALA A 623 -7.82 11.00 9.82
CA ALA A 623 -8.66 10.64 8.69
C ALA A 623 -9.12 9.18 8.75
N PHE A 624 -8.24 8.29 9.22
CA PHE A 624 -8.49 6.84 9.25
C PHE A 624 -8.84 6.31 10.64
N TYR A 625 -9.12 7.16 11.63
CA TYR A 625 -9.74 6.72 12.89
C TYR A 625 -11.06 5.97 12.59
N PRO A 626 -11.34 4.79 13.18
CA PRO A 626 -10.62 4.11 14.27
C PRO A 626 -9.69 2.96 13.82
N ASN A 627 -9.14 2.97 12.60
CA ASN A 627 -8.27 1.91 12.04
C ASN A 627 -6.86 1.93 12.65
N TYR A 628 -6.79 1.84 13.99
CA TYR A 628 -5.58 1.90 14.79
C TYR A 628 -5.18 0.52 15.28
N PHE A 629 -3.88 0.26 15.23
CA PHE A 629 -3.29 -1.02 15.57
C PHE A 629 -2.01 -0.81 16.37
N THR A 630 -1.71 -1.74 17.27
CA THR A 630 -0.50 -1.71 18.11
C THR A 630 0.28 -3.00 17.95
N PHE A 631 1.54 -2.97 18.37
CA PHE A 631 2.41 -4.12 18.37
C PHE A 631 2.57 -4.66 19.79
N ARG A 632 2.50 -5.99 19.94
CA ARG A 632 2.87 -6.61 21.22
C ARG A 632 4.38 -6.67 21.32
N LYS A 633 4.90 -6.22 22.45
CA LYS A 633 6.32 -6.28 22.79
C LYS A 633 6.83 -7.71 22.82
N CYS A 634 8.06 -7.88 22.38
CA CYS A 634 8.81 -9.11 22.56
C CYS A 634 9.66 -9.00 23.84
N GLU A 635 9.69 -10.05 24.65
CA GLU A 635 10.54 -10.11 25.83
C GLU A 635 12.01 -10.28 25.39
N GLU A 636 12.86 -9.27 25.68
CA GLU A 636 14.28 -9.22 25.27
C GLU A 636 15.06 -10.48 25.71
N GLU A 637 14.79 -11.00 26.90
CA GLU A 637 15.42 -12.21 27.45
C GLU A 637 15.23 -13.44 26.54
N THR A 638 14.01 -13.58 25.98
CA THR A 638 13.68 -14.70 25.08
C THR A 638 14.36 -14.55 23.72
N ILE A 639 14.66 -13.32 23.29
CA ILE A 639 15.32 -13.00 22.01
C ILE A 639 16.82 -13.31 22.10
N LEU A 640 17.48 -12.86 23.17
CA LEU A 640 18.92 -13.07 23.38
C LEU A 640 19.30 -14.54 23.43
N ARG A 641 18.51 -15.35 24.13
CA ARG A 641 18.69 -16.81 24.17
C ARG A 641 18.55 -17.47 22.79
N LYS A 642 17.74 -16.90 21.90
CA LYS A 642 17.49 -17.45 20.55
C LYS A 642 18.55 -17.06 19.51
N PHE A 643 19.26 -15.95 19.71
CA PHE A 643 20.17 -15.35 18.72
C PHE A 643 21.67 -15.51 19.02
N ALA A 644 22.02 -16.34 20.01
CA ALA A 644 23.41 -16.67 20.34
C ALA A 644 24.33 -15.44 20.57
N GLY A 645 23.78 -14.35 21.13
CA GLY A 645 24.52 -13.11 21.41
C GLY A 645 24.89 -12.25 20.19
N LYS A 646 24.33 -12.55 19.00
CA LYS A 646 24.48 -11.72 17.80
C LYS A 646 23.46 -10.59 17.79
N ASP A 647 23.87 -9.41 17.33
CA ASP A 647 23.04 -8.22 17.21
C ASP A 647 21.88 -8.42 16.21
N PRO A 648 20.62 -8.42 16.66
CA PRO A 648 19.46 -8.58 15.76
C PRO A 648 19.24 -7.38 14.82
N LYS A 649 19.85 -6.22 15.08
CA LYS A 649 19.76 -5.03 14.20
C LYS A 649 20.60 -5.20 12.93
N THR A 650 21.58 -6.10 12.94
CA THR A 650 22.49 -6.35 11.81
C THR A 650 22.45 -7.81 11.31
N THR A 651 21.76 -8.71 11.99
CA THR A 651 21.81 -10.16 11.75
C THR A 651 20.44 -10.77 11.48
N VAL A 652 20.37 -11.75 10.56
CA VAL A 652 19.18 -12.59 10.34
C VAL A 652 19.45 -14.06 10.61
N MET A 653 18.44 -14.78 11.09
CA MET A 653 18.52 -16.21 11.39
C MET A 653 17.86 -17.05 10.29
N LEU A 654 18.59 -18.10 9.89
CA LEU A 654 18.16 -19.19 9.03
C LEU A 654 18.00 -20.48 9.83
N LYS A 655 17.08 -21.34 9.39
CA LYS A 655 16.74 -22.63 9.97
C LYS A 655 16.83 -23.71 8.90
N ASN A 656 16.89 -24.97 9.31
CA ASN A 656 17.00 -26.13 8.42
C ASN A 656 18.26 -26.06 7.54
N ILE A 657 19.36 -25.55 8.11
CA ILE A 657 20.66 -25.60 7.46
C ILE A 657 21.13 -27.07 7.44
N PRO A 658 21.59 -27.58 6.29
CA PRO A 658 22.07 -28.96 6.18
C PRO A 658 23.35 -29.18 7.00
N PRO A 659 23.67 -30.43 7.38
CA PRO A 659 24.96 -30.78 7.98
C PRO A 659 26.11 -30.28 7.12
N TYR A 660 27.22 -29.84 7.76
CA TYR A 660 28.35 -29.21 7.07
C TYR A 660 28.00 -27.93 6.29
N GLY A 661 26.96 -27.20 6.71
CA GLY A 661 26.46 -26.00 6.01
C GLY A 661 27.52 -24.95 5.68
N TYR A 662 28.60 -24.86 6.47
CA TYR A 662 29.73 -23.95 6.24
C TYR A 662 30.46 -24.19 4.91
N LEU A 663 30.37 -25.38 4.30
CA LEU A 663 30.92 -25.65 2.96
C LEU A 663 30.22 -24.82 1.87
N TYR A 664 28.94 -24.50 2.06
CA TYR A 664 28.11 -23.82 1.08
C TYR A 664 27.97 -22.31 1.35
N HIS A 665 28.84 -21.73 2.18
CA HIS A 665 28.79 -20.31 2.57
C HIS A 665 28.81 -19.35 1.36
N LYS A 666 29.51 -19.68 0.26
CA LYS A 666 29.51 -18.88 -0.98
C LYS A 666 28.14 -18.87 -1.68
N GLN A 667 27.41 -19.99 -1.66
CA GLN A 667 26.04 -20.07 -2.20
C GLN A 667 25.10 -19.21 -1.35
N LEU A 668 25.18 -19.34 -0.01
CA LEU A 668 24.41 -18.50 0.93
C LEU A 668 24.71 -17.00 0.73
N GLN A 669 25.98 -16.61 0.61
CA GLN A 669 26.37 -15.23 0.35
C GLN A 669 25.75 -14.68 -0.96
N SER A 670 25.69 -15.50 -2.01
CA SER A 670 25.07 -15.14 -3.29
C SER A 670 23.55 -14.90 -3.17
N LEU A 671 22.85 -15.69 -2.35
CA LEU A 671 21.40 -15.52 -2.11
C LEU A 671 21.07 -14.17 -1.46
N PHE A 672 21.96 -13.62 -0.61
CA PHE A 672 21.76 -12.34 0.07
C PHE A 672 22.33 -11.13 -0.67
N ARG A 673 22.93 -11.31 -1.85
CA ARG A 673 23.60 -10.23 -2.61
C ARG A 673 22.68 -9.05 -2.93
N GLN A 674 21.37 -9.30 -3.08
CA GLN A 674 20.36 -8.26 -3.32
C GLN A 674 19.93 -7.51 -2.05
N CYS A 675 20.16 -8.09 -0.87
CA CYS A 675 19.80 -7.50 0.42
C CYS A 675 20.89 -6.56 0.96
N GLY A 676 22.15 -7.00 0.90
CA GLY A 676 23.29 -6.24 1.41
C GLY A 676 24.59 -7.04 1.35
N GLN A 677 25.69 -6.42 1.76
CA GLN A 677 26.98 -7.11 1.84
C GLN A 677 27.04 -7.93 3.14
N VAL A 678 27.27 -9.24 3.02
CA VAL A 678 27.43 -10.15 4.16
C VAL A 678 28.82 -9.96 4.77
N LYS A 679 28.87 -9.69 6.08
CA LYS A 679 30.10 -9.55 6.89
C LYS A 679 30.56 -10.92 7.39
N SER A 680 29.68 -11.64 8.09
CA SER A 680 29.99 -12.97 8.63
C SER A 680 28.78 -13.91 8.60
N ILE A 681 29.04 -15.21 8.61
CA ILE A 681 28.01 -16.25 8.77
C ILE A 681 28.44 -17.19 9.90
N ALA A 682 27.69 -17.18 10.99
CA ALA A 682 27.90 -18.09 12.13
C ALA A 682 26.93 -19.28 12.03
N TYR A 683 27.46 -20.49 12.02
CA TYR A 683 26.71 -21.74 11.99
C TYR A 683 26.63 -22.32 13.40
N ASP A 684 25.41 -22.66 13.84
CA ASP A 684 25.13 -23.33 15.11
C ASP A 684 24.17 -24.49 14.86
N GLY A 685 24.74 -25.66 14.54
CA GLY A 685 24.00 -26.85 14.14
C GLY A 685 23.09 -26.59 12.93
N SER A 686 21.78 -26.79 13.08
CA SER A 686 20.79 -26.60 12.03
C SER A 686 20.38 -25.13 11.79
N LYS A 687 21.06 -24.17 12.43
CA LYS A 687 20.80 -22.73 12.32
C LYS A 687 22.03 -22.03 11.75
N ALA A 688 21.80 -20.96 11.00
CA ALA A 688 22.86 -20.04 10.59
C ALA A 688 22.43 -18.59 10.84
N PHE A 689 23.37 -17.78 11.29
CA PHE A 689 23.20 -16.35 11.56
C PHE A 689 24.02 -15.57 10.54
N VAL A 690 23.34 -14.83 9.67
CA VAL A 690 23.96 -14.02 8.61
C VAL A 690 24.03 -12.58 9.09
N GLU A 691 25.24 -12.09 9.36
CA GLU A 691 25.52 -10.73 9.82
C GLU A 691 25.92 -9.86 8.62
N PHE A 692 25.26 -8.71 8.43
CA PHE A 692 25.55 -7.78 7.35
C PHE A 692 26.58 -6.72 7.76
N SER A 693 27.34 -6.22 6.79
CA SER A 693 28.25 -5.09 7.01
C SER A 693 27.44 -3.82 7.32
N ARG A 694 27.73 -3.18 8.46
CA ARG A 694 27.19 -1.86 8.83
C ARG A 694 28.16 -0.77 8.40
N ASN A 695 27.62 0.29 7.79
CA ASN A 695 28.39 1.52 7.58
C ASN A 695 28.63 2.16 8.97
N PRO A 696 29.90 2.40 9.39
CA PRO A 696 30.21 3.03 10.67
C PRO A 696 29.59 4.42 10.89
N MET A 697 29.13 5.04 9.81
CA MET A 697 28.49 6.35 9.78
C MET A 697 26.98 6.30 9.95
N GLU A 698 26.36 5.11 9.85
CA GLU A 698 24.94 4.95 10.15
C GLU A 698 24.77 4.73 11.65
N GLY A 699 23.88 5.48 12.30
CA GLY A 699 23.49 5.26 13.70
C GLY A 699 22.96 3.84 13.94
N PHE A 700 22.67 3.50 15.20
CA PHE A 700 22.09 2.19 15.55
C PHE A 700 20.63 2.11 15.11
N LYS A 701 20.41 1.88 13.82
CA LYS A 701 19.15 1.51 13.18
C LYS A 701 19.26 0.08 12.67
N ILE A 702 18.14 -0.61 12.56
CA ILE A 702 18.11 -1.91 11.90
C ILE A 702 18.52 -1.71 10.44
N LEU A 703 19.49 -2.50 9.97
CA LEU A 703 20.02 -2.35 8.62
C LEU A 703 18.92 -2.62 7.57
N PRO A 704 18.87 -1.84 6.47
CA PRO A 704 17.96 -2.13 5.36
C PRO A 704 18.10 -3.56 4.82
N ALA A 705 19.31 -4.15 4.91
CA ALA A 705 19.57 -5.53 4.54
C ALA A 705 18.78 -6.56 5.36
N VAL A 706 18.53 -6.28 6.65
CA VAL A 706 17.70 -7.12 7.53
C VAL A 706 16.23 -7.05 7.09
N TYR A 707 15.70 -5.85 6.84
CA TYR A 707 14.34 -5.66 6.31
C TYR A 707 14.14 -6.40 4.98
N LEU A 708 15.07 -6.24 4.04
CA LEU A 708 15.01 -6.91 2.74
C LEU A 708 15.08 -8.45 2.88
N SER A 709 15.90 -8.96 3.81
CA SER A 709 16.02 -10.39 4.06
C SER A 709 14.74 -11.00 4.62
N VAL A 710 14.13 -10.36 5.63
CA VAL A 710 12.84 -10.82 6.18
C VAL A 710 11.74 -10.70 5.11
N LYS A 711 11.80 -9.67 4.27
CA LYS A 711 10.90 -9.49 3.14
C LYS A 711 10.95 -10.65 2.14
N MET A 712 12.14 -11.20 1.87
CA MET A 712 12.29 -12.39 0.99
C MET A 712 11.48 -13.58 1.51
N SER A 713 11.51 -13.84 2.82
CA SER A 713 10.73 -14.90 3.46
C SER A 713 9.23 -14.69 3.31
N GLN A 714 8.73 -13.47 3.55
CA GLN A 714 7.31 -13.14 3.38
C GLN A 714 6.83 -13.27 1.93
N LEU A 715 7.69 -12.93 0.97
CA LEU A 715 7.45 -13.11 -0.46
C LEU A 715 7.54 -14.58 -0.91
N ARG A 716 7.92 -15.50 -0.02
CA ARG A 716 8.16 -16.93 -0.28
C ARG A 716 9.18 -17.15 -1.40
N ILE A 717 10.23 -16.32 -1.42
CA ILE A 717 11.36 -16.53 -2.34
C ILE A 717 12.10 -17.79 -1.87
N PRO A 718 12.24 -18.82 -2.71
CA PRO A 718 12.89 -20.07 -2.30
C PRO A 718 14.38 -19.84 -2.05
N LEU A 719 14.85 -20.22 -0.86
CA LEU A 719 16.28 -20.28 -0.52
C LEU A 719 16.76 -21.72 -0.72
N GLU A 720 17.29 -22.02 -1.91
CA GLU A 720 17.78 -23.36 -2.26
C GLU A 720 19.30 -23.41 -2.24
N LEU A 721 19.86 -24.44 -1.59
CA LEU A 721 21.28 -24.79 -1.65
C LEU A 721 21.47 -26.09 -2.40
N ASN A 722 22.46 -26.13 -3.31
CA ASN A 722 22.90 -27.37 -3.93
C ASN A 722 23.96 -28.00 -3.04
N VAL A 723 23.64 -29.14 -2.42
CA VAL A 723 24.45 -29.82 -1.43
C VAL A 723 24.79 -31.25 -1.83
N HIS A 724 25.84 -31.79 -1.22
CA HIS A 724 26.23 -33.20 -1.32
C HIS A 724 25.46 -34.02 -0.28
N TYR A 725 25.34 -35.32 -0.49
CA TYR A 725 24.73 -36.17 0.53
C TYR A 725 25.64 -36.24 1.76
N PRO A 726 25.12 -36.11 3.00
CA PRO A 726 25.94 -36.16 4.21
C PRO A 726 26.83 -37.41 4.30
N GLY A 727 26.33 -38.55 3.81
CA GLY A 727 27.08 -39.80 3.76
C GLY A 727 28.26 -39.79 2.77
N GLU A 728 28.26 -38.95 1.74
CA GLU A 728 29.39 -38.79 0.81
C GLU A 728 30.51 -37.96 1.45
N ILE A 729 30.14 -36.92 2.19
CA ILE A 729 31.07 -36.08 2.95
C ILE A 729 31.73 -36.92 4.06
N ALA A 730 30.94 -37.69 4.81
CA ALA A 730 31.43 -38.58 5.87
C ALA A 730 32.36 -39.69 5.34
N ARG A 731 32.08 -40.25 4.15
CA ARG A 731 32.95 -41.27 3.52
C ARG A 731 34.32 -40.73 3.11
N GLN A 732 34.40 -39.45 2.73
CA GLN A 732 35.68 -38.80 2.40
C GLN A 732 36.52 -38.45 3.62
N LEU A 733 35.92 -38.40 4.82
CA LEU A 733 36.61 -38.07 6.07
C LEU A 733 37.39 -39.25 6.68
N GLN A 734 37.09 -40.52 6.32
CA GLN A 734 37.79 -41.74 6.77
C GLN A 734 38.12 -41.82 8.29
N ASP A 735 37.35 -41.16 9.17
CA ASP A 735 37.72 -41.03 10.58
C ASP A 735 36.53 -41.06 11.56
N VAL A 736 36.79 -41.53 12.80
CA VAL A 736 35.79 -41.83 13.87
C VAL A 736 35.07 -40.57 14.41
N ARG A 737 35.48 -39.36 13.97
CA ARG A 737 34.96 -38.06 14.45
C ARG A 737 33.96 -37.36 13.49
N ALA A 738 33.44 -38.04 12.48
CA ALA A 738 32.48 -37.44 11.54
C ALA A 738 31.23 -36.83 12.23
N ALA A 739 30.72 -37.49 13.28
CA ALA A 739 29.56 -37.00 14.04
C ALA A 739 29.83 -35.71 14.84
N SER A 740 31.06 -35.45 15.28
CA SER A 740 31.40 -34.20 15.99
C SER A 740 31.57 -33.00 15.05
N MET A 741 31.87 -33.25 13.76
CA MET A 741 32.00 -32.20 12.75
C MET A 741 30.66 -31.76 12.14
N GLU A 742 29.63 -32.62 12.14
CA GLU A 742 28.30 -32.30 11.61
C GLU A 742 27.62 -31.12 12.34
N SER A 743 27.86 -31.01 13.64
CA SER A 743 27.26 -29.99 14.53
C SER A 743 28.26 -28.95 15.03
N LEU A 744 29.46 -28.88 14.43
CA LEU A 744 30.50 -27.95 14.88
C LEU A 744 30.06 -26.50 14.68
N ARG A 745 30.29 -25.64 15.68
CA ARG A 745 30.01 -24.21 15.58
C ARG A 745 31.13 -23.53 14.81
N VAL A 746 30.80 -22.98 13.65
CA VAL A 746 31.78 -22.40 12.72
C VAL A 746 31.41 -20.97 12.41
N ASN A 747 32.38 -20.06 12.44
CA ASN A 747 32.23 -18.69 11.99
C ASN A 747 32.98 -18.48 10.67
N VAL A 748 32.25 -18.06 9.64
CA VAL A 748 32.81 -17.67 8.35
C VAL A 748 32.91 -16.16 8.30
N ASP A 749 34.13 -15.61 8.25
CA ASP A 749 34.37 -14.20 7.97
C ASP A 749 34.46 -14.02 6.45
N CYS A 750 33.39 -13.48 5.85
CA CYS A 750 33.31 -13.29 4.41
C CYS A 750 34.25 -12.19 3.90
N GLN A 751 34.73 -11.30 4.77
CA GLN A 751 35.64 -10.21 4.40
C GLN A 751 37.10 -10.69 4.40
N LYS A 752 37.50 -11.44 5.44
CA LYS A 752 38.84 -12.04 5.54
C LYS A 752 38.97 -13.34 4.76
N GLN A 753 37.86 -13.89 4.27
CA GLN A 753 37.77 -15.22 3.65
C GLN A 753 38.31 -16.33 4.56
N THR A 754 38.16 -16.17 5.87
CA THR A 754 38.59 -17.13 6.88
C THR A 754 37.40 -17.91 7.43
N VAL A 755 37.61 -19.20 7.71
CA VAL A 755 36.61 -20.07 8.33
C VAL A 755 37.23 -20.66 9.58
N GLU A 756 36.71 -20.28 10.74
CA GLU A 756 37.30 -20.64 12.03
C GLU A 756 36.24 -21.25 12.98
N PRO A 757 36.63 -22.15 13.91
CA PRO A 757 35.76 -22.58 14.99
C PRO A 757 35.27 -21.37 15.80
N MET A 758 33.99 -21.36 16.18
CA MET A 758 33.40 -20.22 16.88
C MET A 758 34.03 -20.03 18.27
N GLU A 759 34.77 -18.94 18.47
CA GLU A 759 35.27 -18.57 19.78
C GLU A 759 34.15 -17.99 20.66
N VAL A 760 34.14 -18.35 21.94
CA VAL A 760 33.42 -17.59 22.98
C VAL A 760 34.26 -16.36 23.31
N SER A 761 34.26 -15.37 22.42
CA SER A 761 35.12 -14.19 22.54
C SER A 761 34.53 -13.18 23.53
N PHE A 762 34.67 -13.45 24.83
CA PHE A 762 34.63 -12.38 25.85
C PHE A 762 35.99 -11.66 26.00
N GLY A 763 37.05 -12.15 25.35
CA GLY A 763 38.44 -11.81 25.71
C GLY A 763 39.17 -10.72 24.90
N ALA A 764 38.74 -10.35 23.68
CA ALA A 764 39.57 -9.49 22.82
C ALA A 764 39.53 -8.00 23.20
N LEU A 765 38.35 -7.46 23.56
CA LEU A 765 38.19 -6.06 23.98
C LEU A 765 38.59 -5.82 25.44
N HIS A 766 38.57 -6.87 26.27
CA HIS A 766 38.93 -6.78 27.68
C HIS A 766 40.41 -6.48 27.91
N GLN A 767 41.28 -6.85 26.96
CA GLN A 767 42.70 -6.48 27.00
C GLN A 767 42.96 -4.99 26.67
N MET A 768 42.00 -4.28 26.05
CA MET A 768 42.17 -2.88 25.64
C MET A 768 41.69 -1.84 26.66
N ILE A 769 40.83 -2.20 27.63
CA ILE A 769 40.22 -1.24 28.58
C ILE A 769 40.60 -1.59 30.03
N PRO A 770 41.78 -1.16 30.51
CA PRO A 770 42.24 -1.49 31.86
C PRO A 770 41.56 -0.67 32.97
N ASN A 771 40.86 0.44 32.64
CA ASN A 771 40.32 1.41 33.59
C ASN A 771 38.89 1.87 33.22
N ASN A 772 38.09 2.21 34.24
CA ASN A 772 36.71 2.71 34.09
C ASN A 772 36.59 4.15 33.57
N LEU A 773 37.67 4.92 33.64
CA LEU A 773 37.73 6.33 33.24
C LEU A 773 38.73 6.48 32.09
N LEU A 774 38.30 7.10 30.99
CA LEU A 774 39.10 7.31 29.78
C LEU A 774 39.07 8.79 29.40
N SER A 775 40.21 9.36 29.05
CA SER A 775 40.30 10.68 28.42
C SER A 775 40.29 10.52 26.90
N ILE A 776 39.29 11.10 26.24
CA ILE A 776 39.06 10.91 24.81
C ILE A 776 38.96 12.23 24.05
N LYS A 777 39.30 12.18 22.76
CA LYS A 777 39.02 13.25 21.80
C LYS A 777 37.99 12.74 20.79
N ILE A 778 36.91 13.49 20.61
CA ILE A 778 35.90 13.19 19.60
C ILE A 778 36.41 13.65 18.24
N THR A 779 36.22 12.79 17.24
CA THR A 779 36.66 13.04 15.86
C THR A 779 35.50 13.15 14.89
N GLU A 780 34.43 12.38 15.12
CA GLU A 780 33.25 12.37 14.26
C GLU A 780 32.00 12.13 15.11
N ILE A 781 30.98 12.95 14.90
CA ILE A 781 29.67 12.82 15.55
C ILE A 781 28.74 12.09 14.57
N ILE A 782 28.11 11.00 15.01
CA ILE A 782 27.13 10.26 14.20
C ILE A 782 25.73 10.84 14.45
N GLU A 783 25.32 10.89 15.72
CA GLU A 783 24.08 11.52 16.18
C GLU A 783 24.32 12.06 17.60
N VAL A 784 23.36 12.79 18.16
CA VAL A 784 23.48 13.33 19.53
C VAL A 784 23.72 12.18 20.51
N GLY A 785 24.83 12.25 21.24
CA GLY A 785 25.26 11.22 22.17
C GLY A 785 25.86 9.97 21.55
N HIS A 786 26.07 9.89 20.23
CA HIS A 786 26.74 8.76 19.56
C HIS A 786 27.85 9.26 18.64
N PHE A 787 29.09 8.87 18.92
CA PHE A 787 30.26 9.45 18.27
C PHE A 787 31.46 8.50 18.25
N TRP A 788 32.38 8.77 17.32
CA TRP A 788 33.69 8.14 17.27
C TRP A 788 34.73 9.03 17.94
N GLY A 789 35.67 8.40 18.63
CA GLY A 789 36.82 9.08 19.19
C GLY A 789 37.98 8.15 19.46
N TYR A 790 39.11 8.74 19.84
CA TYR A 790 40.31 8.01 20.24
C TYR A 790 40.80 8.48 21.61
N ARG A 791 41.57 7.61 22.28
CA ARG A 791 42.10 7.88 23.63
C ARG A 791 43.32 8.79 23.56
N ILE A 792 43.44 9.69 24.54
CA ILE A 792 44.56 10.66 24.63
C ILE A 792 45.61 10.21 25.67
N ASP A 793 45.40 9.07 26.33
CA ASP A 793 46.33 8.55 27.34
C ASP A 793 47.76 8.40 26.78
N GLU A 794 48.79 8.69 27.58
CA GLU A 794 50.20 8.67 27.13
C GLU A 794 50.59 7.34 26.47
N LYS A 795 50.19 6.21 27.07
CA LYS A 795 50.40 4.86 26.50
C LYS A 795 49.85 4.71 25.09
N TYR A 796 48.69 5.31 24.82
CA TYR A 796 47.99 5.18 23.55
C TYR A 796 48.59 6.05 22.47
N ARG A 797 48.99 7.26 22.86
CA ARG A 797 49.70 8.18 22.00
C ARG A 797 51.00 7.55 21.47
N THR A 798 51.76 6.85 22.33
CA THR A 798 52.96 6.11 21.90
C THR A 798 52.65 5.02 20.87
N VAL A 799 51.52 4.32 21.00
CA VAL A 799 51.10 3.28 20.04
C VAL A 799 50.72 3.89 18.69
N LEU A 800 49.96 4.99 18.68
CA LEU A 800 49.59 5.70 17.45
C LEU A 800 50.81 6.32 16.75
N ASP A 801 51.74 6.91 17.51
CA ASP A 801 52.98 7.48 16.98
C ASP A 801 53.85 6.37 16.35
N ALA A 802 53.96 5.20 17.00
CA ALA A 802 54.69 4.04 16.47
C ALA A 802 54.04 3.48 15.20
N LEU A 803 52.71 3.34 15.16
CA LEU A 803 51.97 2.91 13.97
C LEU A 803 52.17 3.87 12.80
N THR A 804 52.08 5.18 13.07
CA THR A 804 52.23 6.23 12.05
C THR A 804 53.64 6.23 11.48
N ALA A 805 54.67 6.10 12.33
CA ALA A 805 56.05 5.99 11.88
C ALA A 805 56.26 4.73 11.04
N GLN A 806 55.74 3.57 11.47
CA GLN A 806 55.85 2.33 10.71
C GLN A 806 55.21 2.40 9.32
N VAL A 807 54.02 3.00 9.21
CA VAL A 807 53.33 3.16 7.92
C VAL A 807 54.10 4.09 6.98
N ASN A 808 54.56 5.25 7.49
CA ASN A 808 55.17 6.29 6.66
C ASN A 808 56.66 6.04 6.34
N CYS A 809 57.32 5.09 7.00
CA CYS A 809 58.70 4.69 6.69
C CYS A 809 58.81 3.59 5.60
N GLN A 810 57.72 3.17 4.97
CA GLN A 810 57.70 2.09 3.97
C GLN A 810 57.52 2.59 2.54
N ASN A 811 58.03 1.82 1.56
CA ASN A 811 57.74 2.04 0.14
C ASN A 811 56.31 1.58 -0.16
N LEU A 812 55.39 2.54 -0.33
CA LEU A 812 53.96 2.28 -0.52
C LEU A 812 53.63 1.92 -1.97
N MET A 813 53.07 0.72 -2.17
CA MET A 813 52.60 0.26 -3.48
C MET A 813 51.16 0.72 -3.77
N ASP A 814 50.84 0.85 -5.05
CA ASP A 814 49.46 1.10 -5.50
C ASP A 814 48.57 -0.10 -5.18
N LEU A 815 47.26 0.15 -5.04
CA LEU A 815 46.28 -0.90 -4.76
C LEU A 815 46.30 -2.00 -5.86
N PRO A 816 46.45 -3.28 -5.49
CA PRO A 816 46.49 -4.39 -6.45
C PRO A 816 45.10 -4.76 -7.02
N VAL A 817 44.02 -4.31 -6.37
CA VAL A 817 42.63 -4.62 -6.71
C VAL A 817 41.86 -3.30 -6.85
N SER A 818 40.83 -3.29 -7.71
CA SER A 818 39.93 -2.15 -7.80
C SER A 818 39.33 -1.81 -6.42
N PRO A 819 39.29 -0.53 -6.03
CA PRO A 819 38.77 -0.13 -4.73
C PRO A 819 37.29 -0.52 -4.63
N HIS A 820 36.92 -1.13 -3.52
CA HIS A 820 35.55 -1.50 -3.21
C HIS A 820 35.25 -1.26 -1.72
N PRO A 821 33.97 -1.13 -1.32
CA PRO A 821 33.58 -1.00 0.08
C PRO A 821 34.22 -2.08 0.98
N GLU A 822 34.51 -1.72 2.23
CA GLU A 822 35.15 -2.52 3.28
C GLU A 822 36.64 -2.87 3.04
N LEU A 823 37.24 -2.51 1.90
CA LEU A 823 38.67 -2.73 1.67
C LEU A 823 39.49 -1.86 2.63
N VAL A 824 40.37 -2.50 3.42
CA VAL A 824 41.34 -1.80 4.27
C VAL A 824 42.57 -1.46 3.42
N CYS A 825 42.91 -0.17 3.38
CA CYS A 825 43.98 0.41 2.60
C CYS A 825 44.74 1.48 3.41
N LEU A 826 45.78 2.06 2.83
CA LEU A 826 46.45 3.24 3.34
C LEU A 826 45.95 4.47 2.57
N ALA A 827 45.56 5.52 3.27
CA ALA A 827 45.05 6.75 2.67
C ALA A 827 45.75 7.99 3.27
N PRO A 828 45.99 9.04 2.47
CA PRO A 828 46.55 10.28 2.96
C PRO A 828 45.58 11.02 3.90
N PHE A 829 46.13 11.55 4.99
CA PHE A 829 45.42 12.38 5.95
C PHE A 829 46.37 13.44 6.53
N THR A 830 45.84 14.63 6.80
CA THR A 830 46.59 15.71 7.43
C THR A 830 46.17 15.79 8.89
N HIS A 831 47.08 15.41 9.80
CA HIS A 831 46.88 15.50 11.24
C HIS A 831 47.90 16.48 11.82
N LEU A 832 47.43 17.52 12.51
CA LEU A 832 48.29 18.54 13.16
C LEU A 832 49.38 19.08 12.21
N GLU A 833 48.98 19.50 11.00
CA GLU A 833 49.85 20.13 9.98
C GLU A 833 50.86 19.19 9.27
N THR A 834 50.86 17.89 9.58
CA THR A 834 51.66 16.87 8.86
C THR A 834 50.78 15.98 8.00
N THR A 835 51.08 15.89 6.70
CA THR A 835 50.38 15.00 5.76
C THR A 835 51.16 13.68 5.66
N GLY A 836 50.49 12.57 5.99
CA GLY A 836 51.05 11.23 5.90
C GLY A 836 49.98 10.21 5.51
N TYR A 837 50.38 8.97 5.34
CA TYR A 837 49.50 7.83 5.09
C TYR A 837 49.09 7.18 6.41
N TYR A 838 47.82 6.80 6.50
CA TYR A 838 47.21 6.19 7.67
C TYR A 838 46.33 5.02 7.28
N ARG A 839 46.10 4.09 8.21
CA ARG A 839 45.20 2.95 8.00
C ARG A 839 43.78 3.45 7.85
N ALA A 840 43.14 3.10 6.74
CA ALA A 840 41.79 3.50 6.43
C ALA A 840 40.99 2.33 5.85
N ARG A 841 39.67 2.40 5.98
CA ARG A 841 38.73 1.48 5.37
C ARG A 841 37.86 2.24 4.38
N ILE A 842 37.72 1.73 3.17
CA ILE A 842 36.84 2.32 2.15
C ILE A 842 35.38 2.11 2.55
N LEU A 843 34.61 3.19 2.66
CA LEU A 843 33.17 3.13 2.92
C LEU A 843 32.38 2.94 1.62
N TYR A 844 32.64 3.78 0.63
CA TYR A 844 32.06 3.65 -0.71
C TYR A 844 32.91 4.39 -1.75
N VAL A 845 32.71 4.04 -3.03
CA VAL A 845 33.42 4.61 -4.17
C VAL A 845 32.43 5.39 -5.03
N CYS A 846 32.76 6.64 -5.37
CA CYS A 846 31.94 7.53 -6.18
C CYS A 846 32.79 8.18 -7.27
N GLY A 847 32.65 7.69 -8.51
CA GLY A 847 33.46 8.14 -9.64
C GLY A 847 34.95 7.88 -9.39
N ASN A 848 35.76 8.94 -9.40
CA ASN A 848 37.21 8.88 -9.19
C ASN A 848 37.65 9.08 -7.73
N PHE A 849 36.70 9.12 -6.79
CA PHE A 849 36.97 9.32 -5.37
C PHE A 849 36.43 8.16 -4.53
N ALA A 850 37.13 7.86 -3.44
CA ALA A 850 36.67 6.96 -2.40
C ALA A 850 36.43 7.77 -1.11
N GLN A 851 35.34 7.49 -0.41
CA GLN A 851 35.20 7.96 0.96
C GLN A 851 35.79 6.92 1.90
N VAL A 852 36.73 7.33 2.74
CA VAL A 852 37.48 6.44 3.64
C VAL A 852 37.24 6.80 5.10
N PHE A 853 37.28 5.80 5.97
CA PHE A 853 37.19 5.90 7.42
C PHE A 853 38.54 5.51 8.03
N PHE A 854 39.19 6.42 8.76
CA PHE A 854 40.48 6.15 9.40
C PHE A 854 40.26 5.31 10.65
N VAL A 855 40.67 4.04 10.58
CA VAL A 855 40.33 3.03 11.60
C VAL A 855 40.99 3.28 12.95
N ASP A 856 41.97 4.18 13.00
CA ASP A 856 42.74 4.50 14.21
C ASP A 856 42.30 5.79 14.90
N TYR A 857 41.77 6.73 14.11
CA TYR A 857 41.38 8.05 14.59
C TYR A 857 39.87 8.23 14.61
N GLY A 858 39.11 7.49 13.80
CA GLY A 858 37.64 7.53 13.80
C GLY A 858 37.03 8.66 12.98
N ASN A 859 37.82 9.36 12.16
CA ASN A 859 37.35 10.40 11.25
C ASN A 859 37.23 9.89 9.80
N ARG A 860 36.59 10.70 8.94
CA ARG A 860 36.47 10.41 7.50
C ARG A 860 37.17 11.44 6.62
N SER A 861 37.51 11.02 5.41
CA SER A 861 37.96 11.92 4.35
C SER A 861 37.52 11.40 2.98
N LYS A 862 37.40 12.32 2.02
CA LYS A 862 37.19 12.01 0.60
C LYS A 862 38.55 12.04 -0.08
N VAL A 863 38.98 10.90 -0.59
CA VAL A 863 40.33 10.69 -1.11
C VAL A 863 40.26 10.27 -2.58
N PRO A 864 41.07 10.83 -3.48
CA PRO A 864 41.20 10.35 -4.85
C PRO A 864 41.65 8.89 -4.88
N ILE A 865 41.03 8.05 -5.73
CA ILE A 865 41.35 6.61 -5.80
C ILE A 865 42.84 6.35 -6.07
N LYS A 866 43.49 7.24 -6.85
CA LYS A 866 44.91 7.15 -7.20
C LYS A 866 45.86 7.33 -6.02
N GLU A 867 45.38 7.92 -4.93
CA GLU A 867 46.17 8.18 -3.73
C GLU A 867 46.00 7.07 -2.68
N LEU A 868 45.20 6.04 -2.95
CA LEU A 868 45.05 4.90 -2.06
C LEU A 868 46.17 3.88 -2.29
N LYS A 869 46.78 3.40 -1.20
CA LYS A 869 47.91 2.47 -1.22
C LYS A 869 47.57 1.14 -0.55
N GLU A 870 48.30 0.08 -0.90
CA GLU A 870 48.15 -1.24 -0.28
C GLU A 870 48.63 -1.24 1.17
N ILE A 871 47.89 -1.93 2.06
CA ILE A 871 48.30 -2.14 3.45
C ILE A 871 48.99 -3.50 3.62
N PRO A 872 50.20 -3.56 4.21
CA PRO A 872 50.87 -4.82 4.53
C PRO A 872 50.05 -5.73 5.47
N SER A 873 50.16 -7.04 5.29
CA SER A 873 49.37 -8.06 6.02
C SER A 873 49.53 -7.98 7.55
N TYR A 874 50.75 -7.75 8.04
CA TYR A 874 51.01 -7.62 9.49
C TYR A 874 50.38 -6.36 10.10
N LEU A 875 50.33 -5.24 9.36
CA LEU A 875 49.64 -4.01 9.82
C LEU A 875 48.12 -4.13 9.75
N ARG A 876 47.60 -4.95 8.83
CA ARG A 876 46.17 -5.26 8.71
C ARG A 876 45.66 -6.13 9.87
N GLN A 877 46.52 -6.95 10.47
CA GLN A 877 46.18 -7.83 11.60
C GLN A 877 46.13 -7.09 12.94
N LEU A 878 46.75 -5.92 13.06
CA LEU A 878 46.75 -5.13 14.30
C LEU A 878 45.36 -4.53 14.59
N PRO A 879 44.91 -4.50 15.86
CA PRO A 879 43.59 -3.99 16.22
C PRO A 879 43.42 -2.52 15.83
N PHE A 880 42.18 -2.15 15.52
CA PHE A 880 41.81 -0.77 15.23
C PHE A 880 41.78 0.05 16.51
N GLN A 881 42.24 1.30 16.42
CA GLN A 881 42.41 2.17 17.57
C GLN A 881 41.22 3.15 17.78
N ALA A 882 40.36 3.36 16.79
CA ALA A 882 39.16 4.18 17.00
C ALA A 882 38.14 3.42 17.87
N LEU A 883 37.49 4.13 18.80
CA LEU A 883 36.44 3.59 19.67
C LEU A 883 35.10 4.27 19.36
N GLU A 884 34.03 3.46 19.32
CA GLU A 884 32.64 3.93 19.16
C GLU A 884 32.02 4.11 20.54
N PHE A 885 31.46 5.29 20.81
CA PHE A 885 30.88 5.66 22.11
C PHE A 885 29.41 6.03 21.97
N LYS A 886 28.61 5.65 22.97
CA LYS A 886 27.21 6.07 23.11
C LYS A 886 26.96 6.58 24.53
N ILE A 887 26.32 7.72 24.69
CA ILE A 887 25.91 8.23 26.01
C ILE A 887 24.78 7.34 26.52
N CYS A 888 24.93 6.74 27.71
CA CYS A 888 23.90 5.88 28.29
C CYS A 888 22.71 6.71 28.83
N LYS A 889 21.62 6.06 29.27
CA LYS A 889 20.44 6.59 29.98
C LYS A 889 19.81 7.83 29.36
N MET A 890 19.90 7.96 28.04
CA MET A 890 19.48 9.15 27.31
C MET A 890 18.77 8.74 26.03
N ARG A 891 17.65 9.40 25.75
CA ARG A 891 16.92 9.29 24.49
C ARG A 891 16.47 10.67 24.01
N PRO A 892 16.06 10.82 22.75
CA PRO A 892 15.53 12.08 22.28
C PRO A 892 14.22 12.46 22.99
N SER A 893 14.02 13.75 23.25
CA SER A 893 12.74 14.24 23.76
C SER A 893 11.65 14.21 22.69
N ALA A 894 10.38 14.26 23.11
CA ALA A 894 9.25 14.37 22.18
C ALA A 894 9.42 15.53 21.18
N LYS A 895 9.94 16.68 21.63
CA LYS A 895 10.25 17.85 20.78
C LYS A 895 11.29 17.51 19.71
N SER A 896 12.34 16.78 20.06
CA SER A 896 13.36 16.36 19.10
C SER A 896 12.84 15.33 18.09
N LEU A 897 11.94 14.43 18.50
CA LEU A 897 11.30 13.45 17.61
C LEU A 897 10.33 14.08 16.60
N VAL A 898 9.71 15.21 16.96
CA VAL A 898 8.82 15.97 16.07
C VAL A 898 9.61 16.81 15.06
N CYS A 899 10.74 17.38 15.48
CA CYS A 899 11.56 18.30 14.69
C CYS A 899 12.70 17.64 13.91
N GLY A 900 12.86 16.32 14.01
CA GLY A 900 13.93 15.57 13.35
C GLY A 900 13.61 14.09 13.25
N GLU A 901 14.52 13.29 12.68
CA GLU A 901 14.29 11.84 12.54
C GLU A 901 14.39 11.08 13.87
N ARG A 902 15.32 11.54 14.71
CA ARG A 902 15.58 11.05 16.06
C ARG A 902 15.90 12.26 16.93
N TRP A 903 16.87 13.05 16.49
CA TRP A 903 17.28 14.30 17.12
C TRP A 903 16.93 15.48 16.23
N SER A 904 16.56 16.60 16.84
CA SER A 904 16.36 17.85 16.11
C SER A 904 17.70 18.43 15.64
N TYR A 905 17.65 19.32 14.65
CA TYR A 905 18.83 20.04 14.19
C TYR A 905 19.45 20.85 15.34
N SER A 906 18.62 21.57 16.12
CA SER A 906 19.09 22.33 17.28
C SER A 906 19.76 21.46 18.35
N ALA A 907 19.27 20.23 18.59
CA ALA A 907 19.92 19.30 19.53
C ALA A 907 21.31 18.88 19.04
N SER A 908 21.43 18.66 17.72
CA SER A 908 22.68 18.26 17.07
C SER A 908 23.72 19.38 17.11
N GLU A 909 23.30 20.61 16.80
CA GLU A 909 24.14 21.81 16.88
C GLU A 909 24.59 22.08 18.33
N ARG A 910 23.66 21.96 19.29
CA ARG A 910 23.99 22.13 20.70
C ARG A 910 24.98 21.08 21.18
N PHE A 911 24.75 19.81 20.87
CA PHE A 911 25.69 18.74 21.20
C PHE A 911 27.07 18.99 20.57
N ALA A 912 27.12 19.34 19.29
CA ALA A 912 28.36 19.69 18.60
C ALA A 912 29.09 20.86 19.27
N SER A 913 28.37 21.89 19.73
CA SER A 913 28.95 23.02 20.48
C SER A 913 29.60 22.62 21.80
N LEU A 914 29.10 21.56 22.44
CA LEU A 914 29.62 21.06 23.70
C LEU A 914 30.87 20.18 23.48
N VAL A 915 30.93 19.44 22.37
CA VAL A 915 31.97 18.41 22.17
C VAL A 915 33.10 18.80 21.21
N ASN A 916 32.83 19.66 20.22
CA ASN A 916 33.82 19.98 19.18
C ASN A 916 35.02 20.73 19.76
N GLY A 917 36.22 20.19 19.56
CA GLY A 917 37.47 20.80 20.02
C GLY A 917 37.75 20.64 21.51
N CYS A 918 36.85 20.00 22.27
CA CYS A 918 37.03 19.74 23.70
C CYS A 918 37.60 18.33 23.96
N THR A 919 38.28 18.19 25.10
CA THR A 919 38.69 16.87 25.62
C THR A 919 37.66 16.42 26.65
N LEU A 920 37.17 15.20 26.50
CA LEU A 920 36.13 14.66 27.37
C LEU A 920 36.71 13.59 28.29
N LEU A 921 36.22 13.59 29.54
CA LEU A 921 36.42 12.48 30.46
C LEU A 921 35.18 11.58 30.36
N VAL A 922 35.35 10.34 29.92
CA VAL A 922 34.25 9.37 29.82
C VAL A 922 34.39 8.26 30.84
N LYS A 923 33.28 7.93 31.51
CA LYS A 923 33.17 6.81 32.44
C LYS A 923 32.41 5.68 31.76
N VAL A 924 33.03 4.50 31.66
CA VAL A 924 32.42 3.33 31.01
C VAL A 924 31.32 2.75 31.89
N TYR A 925 30.11 2.67 31.33
CA TYR A 925 28.94 2.03 31.94
C TYR A 925 28.84 0.57 31.51
N SER A 926 28.80 0.30 30.20
CA SER A 926 28.69 -1.05 29.63
C SER A 926 29.38 -1.15 28.26
N LEU A 927 29.59 -2.38 27.80
CA LEU A 927 30.11 -2.70 26.47
C LEU A 927 29.12 -3.63 25.76
N VAL A 928 28.51 -3.17 24.67
CA VAL A 928 27.52 -3.93 23.89
C VAL A 928 27.91 -3.90 22.41
N HIS A 929 28.04 -5.06 21.77
CA HIS A 929 28.41 -5.20 20.34
C HIS A 929 29.58 -4.31 19.85
N SER A 930 30.64 -4.20 20.67
CA SER A 930 31.83 -3.36 20.42
C SER A 930 31.64 -1.84 20.57
N VAL A 931 30.58 -1.42 21.28
CA VAL A 931 30.22 -0.02 21.51
C VAL A 931 30.28 0.27 23.00
N LEU A 932 30.98 1.34 23.38
CA LEU A 932 31.11 1.75 24.77
C LEU A 932 29.96 2.67 25.16
N HIS A 933 29.11 2.20 26.06
CA HIS A 933 28.09 3.03 26.69
C HIS A 933 28.75 3.80 27.84
N VAL A 934 28.64 5.12 27.85
CA VAL A 934 29.43 5.99 28.74
C VAL A 934 28.62 7.13 29.36
N ASP A 935 29.08 7.61 30.51
CA ASP A 935 28.80 8.97 30.99
C ASP A 935 29.92 9.89 30.51
N ALA A 936 29.60 11.04 29.92
CA ALA A 936 30.57 11.96 29.33
C ALA A 936 30.60 13.31 30.06
N PHE A 937 31.78 13.71 30.54
CA PHE A 937 32.00 14.91 31.34
C PHE A 937 32.93 15.91 30.64
N LEU A 938 32.58 17.19 30.69
CA LEU A 938 33.42 18.29 30.22
C LEU A 938 34.49 18.65 31.27
N TYR A 939 35.73 18.79 30.82
CA TYR A 939 36.84 19.20 31.68
C TYR A 939 36.85 20.72 31.86
N SER A 940 36.35 21.21 33.00
CA SER A 940 36.42 22.63 33.40
C SER A 940 37.61 22.89 34.31
N ARG A 941 38.24 24.08 34.19
CA ARG A 941 39.33 24.52 35.09
C ARG A 941 38.83 24.87 36.50
N CYS A 942 37.52 25.08 36.68
CA CYS A 942 36.84 25.18 37.97
C CYS A 942 36.24 23.81 38.33
N LYS A 943 36.35 23.39 39.59
CA LYS A 943 36.15 22.03 40.14
C LYS A 943 34.81 21.30 39.86
N ASP A 944 33.89 21.84 39.08
CA ASP A 944 32.62 21.19 38.75
C ASP A 944 32.66 20.58 37.34
N SER A 945 32.73 19.25 37.26
CA SER A 945 32.61 18.51 36.00
C SER A 945 31.14 18.45 35.58
N MET A 946 30.78 19.10 34.47
CA MET A 946 29.42 19.05 33.92
C MET A 946 29.22 17.81 33.06
N ASN A 947 28.16 17.05 33.30
CA ASN A 947 27.75 15.92 32.47
C ASN A 947 26.95 16.42 31.27
N ILE A 948 27.36 16.01 30.07
CA ILE A 948 26.72 16.45 28.82
C ILE A 948 25.26 15.98 28.74
N ARG A 949 24.95 14.80 29.31
CA ARG A 949 23.57 14.29 29.36
C ARG A 949 22.65 15.25 30.11
N ASP A 950 23.07 15.68 31.30
CA ASP A 950 22.22 16.46 32.20
C ASP A 950 21.93 17.83 31.57
N VAL A 951 22.91 18.45 30.90
CA VAL A 951 22.73 19.69 30.12
C VAL A 951 21.67 19.51 29.01
N LEU A 952 21.73 18.42 28.24
CA LEU A 952 20.77 18.16 27.16
C LEU A 952 19.35 17.89 27.68
N ILE A 953 19.22 17.30 28.87
CA ILE A 953 17.94 17.04 29.52
C ILE A 953 17.34 18.34 30.08
N GLU A 954 18.14 19.16 30.77
CA GLU A 954 17.71 20.46 31.29
C GLU A 954 17.24 21.40 30.17
N GLU A 955 17.91 21.36 29.02
CA GLU A 955 17.53 22.13 27.82
C GLU A 955 16.39 21.47 27.00
N SER A 956 15.80 20.37 27.49
CA SER A 956 14.67 19.64 26.85
C SER A 956 14.96 19.06 25.46
N TYR A 957 16.23 18.84 25.11
CA TYR A 957 16.62 18.12 23.90
C TYR A 957 16.57 16.61 24.10
N ALA A 958 16.82 16.14 25.32
CA ALA A 958 16.82 14.72 25.68
C ALA A 958 15.93 14.41 26.88
N GLU A 959 15.58 13.14 27.05
CA GLU A 959 14.89 12.59 28.22
C GLU A 959 15.71 11.45 28.83
N LEU A 960 15.50 11.19 30.12
CA LEU A 960 16.05 10.00 30.78
C LEU A 960 15.40 8.74 30.19
N ALA A 961 16.23 7.73 29.95
CA ALA A 961 15.82 6.44 29.41
C ALA A 961 16.39 5.29 30.23
N GLU A 962 15.69 4.15 30.22
CA GLU A 962 16.25 2.89 30.70
C GLU A 962 17.26 2.34 29.68
N GLU A 963 18.30 1.67 30.18
CA GLU A 963 19.28 0.98 29.34
C GLU A 963 18.71 -0.38 28.91
N SER A 964 19.10 -0.87 27.72
CA SER A 964 18.70 -2.20 27.25
C SER A 964 19.14 -3.30 28.22
N TYR A 965 18.44 -4.44 28.20
CA TYR A 965 18.77 -5.59 29.05
C TYR A 965 20.23 -6.04 28.85
N GLU A 966 20.73 -6.04 27.61
CA GLU A 966 22.14 -6.36 27.30
C GLU A 966 23.12 -5.39 27.97
N SER A 967 22.82 -4.09 27.94
CA SER A 967 23.64 -3.05 28.56
C SER A 967 23.64 -3.20 30.08
N GLN A 968 22.48 -3.51 30.68
CA GLN A 968 22.37 -3.78 32.13
C GLN A 968 23.17 -5.03 32.54
N GLN A 969 23.05 -6.14 31.80
CA GLN A 969 23.81 -7.35 32.07
C GLN A 969 25.32 -7.14 31.92
N SER A 970 25.74 -6.43 30.87
CA SER A 970 27.14 -6.07 30.65
C SER A 970 27.67 -5.15 31.76
N HIS A 971 26.86 -4.19 32.22
CA HIS A 971 27.19 -3.32 33.34
C HIS A 971 27.41 -4.11 34.65
N ASP A 972 26.54 -5.08 34.95
CA ASP A 972 26.66 -5.91 36.15
C ASP A 972 27.89 -6.83 36.10
N LEU A 973 28.20 -7.39 34.92
CA LEU A 973 29.41 -8.17 34.69
C LEU A 973 30.67 -7.33 34.87
N LEU A 974 30.70 -6.13 34.27
CA LEU A 974 31.82 -5.19 34.40
C LEU A 974 32.02 -4.73 35.85
N LYS A 975 30.93 -4.43 36.58
CA LYS A 975 31.01 -4.12 38.02
C LYS A 975 31.71 -5.23 38.79
N GLY A 976 31.35 -6.50 38.55
CA GLY A 976 31.99 -7.66 39.17
C GLY A 976 33.49 -7.73 38.86
N LEU A 977 33.88 -7.52 37.60
CA LEU A 977 35.28 -7.60 37.14
C LEU A 977 36.15 -6.45 37.64
N PHE A 978 35.59 -5.23 37.78
CA PHE A 978 36.33 -4.09 38.32
C PHE A 978 36.45 -4.11 39.84
N LEU A 979 35.56 -4.82 40.54
CA LEU A 979 35.66 -5.09 41.98
C LEU A 979 36.65 -6.21 42.29
N ASP A 980 36.77 -7.22 41.41
CA ASP A 980 37.56 -8.43 41.63
C ASP A 980 38.92 -8.40 40.89
N LYS A 981 39.77 -7.40 41.22
CA LYS A 981 41.18 -7.39 40.79
C LYS A 981 41.98 -8.48 41.52
N GLY A 982 41.72 -9.76 41.26
CA GLY A 982 42.34 -10.83 42.05
C GLY A 982 42.41 -12.26 41.50
N LYS A 983 41.61 -12.69 40.51
CA LYS A 983 41.64 -14.09 40.05
C LYS A 983 42.01 -14.23 38.58
N LYS A 984 43.10 -14.97 38.34
CA LYS A 984 43.51 -15.46 37.01
C LYS A 984 42.45 -16.42 36.48
N GLU A 985 41.93 -16.17 35.28
CA GLU A 985 41.09 -17.11 34.54
C GLU A 985 41.86 -18.39 34.21
N GLU A 986 41.25 -19.54 34.52
CA GLU A 986 41.66 -20.84 34.00
C GLU A 986 41.34 -20.91 32.50
N LYS A 987 42.38 -20.95 31.66
CA LYS A 987 42.24 -21.23 30.23
C LYS A 987 42.05 -22.73 29.99
N MET A 988 41.00 -23.10 29.25
CA MET A 988 40.88 -24.44 28.64
C MET A 988 42.06 -24.71 27.66
N PRO A 989 42.36 -25.99 27.36
CA PRO A 989 43.54 -26.36 26.57
C PRO A 989 43.44 -25.86 25.11
N VAL A 990 44.50 -25.19 24.65
CA VAL A 990 44.64 -24.62 23.30
C VAL A 990 44.76 -25.71 22.21
N SER A 991 45.16 -26.94 22.57
CA SER A 991 45.53 -28.00 21.61
C SER A 991 44.37 -28.63 20.83
N SER A 992 43.14 -28.60 21.32
CA SER A 992 42.00 -29.23 20.60
C SER A 992 41.45 -28.38 19.45
N ARG A 993 41.75 -27.07 19.42
CA ARG A 993 41.14 -26.10 18.49
C ARG A 993 41.93 -25.93 17.20
N ASP A 994 43.25 -26.05 17.26
CA ASP A 994 44.10 -26.04 16.06
C ASP A 994 43.84 -27.30 15.19
N GLU A 995 43.54 -28.44 15.83
CA GLU A 995 43.09 -29.65 15.14
C GLU A 995 41.76 -29.45 14.38
N GLU A 996 40.76 -28.81 15.01
CA GLU A 996 39.48 -28.49 14.39
C GLU A 996 39.64 -27.53 13.20
N LYS A 997 40.49 -26.51 13.34
CA LYS A 997 40.81 -25.55 12.26
C LYS A 997 41.44 -26.24 11.04
N HIS A 998 42.42 -27.12 11.26
CA HIS A 998 43.05 -27.88 10.17
C HIS A 998 42.06 -28.81 9.45
N LEU A 999 41.12 -29.43 10.16
CA LEU A 999 40.08 -30.27 9.55
C LEU A 999 39.10 -29.47 8.69
N ILE A 1000 38.72 -28.26 9.14
CA ILE A 1000 37.87 -27.33 8.38
C ILE A 1000 38.56 -26.92 7.07
N GLU A 1001 39.83 -26.51 7.13
CA GLU A 1001 40.61 -26.10 5.94
C GLU A 1001 40.75 -27.24 4.93
N ARG A 1002 41.01 -28.47 5.41
CA ARG A 1002 41.09 -29.67 4.57
C ARG A 1002 39.78 -29.93 3.83
N LEU A 1003 38.64 -29.84 4.51
CA LEU A 1003 37.32 -30.00 3.89
C LEU A 1003 37.02 -28.89 2.87
N LEU A 1004 37.32 -27.63 3.18
CA LEU A 1004 37.11 -26.52 2.26
C LEU A 1004 37.89 -26.71 0.96
N ASN A 1005 39.16 -27.14 1.04
CA ASN A 1005 40.01 -27.40 -0.13
C ASN A 1005 39.53 -28.59 -0.97
N LEU A 1006 39.04 -29.66 -0.34
CA LEU A 1006 38.51 -30.85 -1.03
C LEU A 1006 37.25 -30.57 -1.87
N PHE A 1007 36.42 -29.64 -1.40
CA PHE A 1007 35.15 -29.29 -2.05
C PHE A 1007 35.19 -27.95 -2.82
N SER A 1008 36.30 -27.20 -2.77
CA SER A 1008 36.52 -26.00 -3.59
C SER A 1008 37.13 -26.30 -4.96
N ASP A 1009 37.98 -27.33 -5.04
CA ASP A 1009 38.52 -27.81 -6.32
C ASP A 1009 37.47 -28.71 -6.99
N ASN A 1010 37.12 -28.42 -8.24
CA ASN A 1010 36.13 -29.13 -9.08
C ASN A 1010 36.45 -30.64 -9.36
N LYS A 1011 37.15 -31.33 -8.47
CA LYS A 1011 37.59 -32.74 -8.59
C LYS A 1011 36.63 -33.75 -7.95
N SER A 1012 35.64 -33.32 -7.17
CA SER A 1012 34.58 -34.18 -6.63
C SER A 1012 33.25 -34.01 -7.38
N ALA A 1013 32.40 -35.03 -7.36
CA ALA A 1013 31.13 -35.08 -8.09
C ALA A 1013 30.24 -33.86 -7.76
N ALA A 1014 29.68 -33.20 -8.78
CA ALA A 1014 28.86 -32.00 -8.60
C ALA A 1014 27.68 -32.23 -7.62
N PRO A 1015 27.32 -31.24 -6.79
CA PRO A 1015 26.23 -31.39 -5.81
C PRO A 1015 24.91 -31.73 -6.52
N THR A 1016 24.35 -32.92 -6.23
CA THR A 1016 23.17 -33.47 -6.92
C THR A 1016 21.85 -33.23 -6.20
N HIS A 1017 21.88 -32.77 -4.94
CA HIS A 1017 20.68 -32.64 -4.10
C HIS A 1017 20.38 -31.18 -3.75
N LYS A 1018 19.11 -30.79 -3.80
CA LYS A 1018 18.64 -29.45 -3.45
C LYS A 1018 17.97 -29.46 -2.08
N VAL A 1019 18.45 -28.61 -1.17
CA VAL A 1019 17.84 -28.42 0.15
C VAL A 1019 17.26 -27.02 0.25
N THR A 1020 16.02 -26.93 0.73
CA THR A 1020 15.36 -25.66 1.02
C THR A 1020 15.67 -25.21 2.44
N VAL A 1021 16.29 -24.03 2.56
CA VAL A 1021 16.59 -23.39 3.84
C VAL A 1021 15.36 -22.62 4.32
N GLY A 1022 15.03 -22.76 5.61
CA GLY A 1022 13.96 -22.01 6.25
C GLY A 1022 14.43 -20.62 6.71
N GLY A 1023 13.59 -19.60 6.56
CA GLY A 1023 13.93 -18.20 6.86
C GLY A 1023 14.05 -17.34 5.59
N PRO A 1024 14.63 -16.13 5.67
CA PRO A 1024 15.26 -15.48 6.83
C PRO A 1024 14.24 -14.96 7.84
N SER A 1025 14.61 -14.93 9.13
CA SER A 1025 13.75 -14.42 10.21
C SER A 1025 14.52 -13.50 11.16
N SER A 1026 13.84 -12.48 11.69
CA SER A 1026 14.33 -11.57 12.74
C SER A 1026 13.52 -11.79 14.02
N PRO A 1027 14.15 -11.75 15.21
CA PRO A 1027 13.45 -11.96 16.47
C PRO A 1027 12.70 -10.71 16.94
N TYR A 1028 13.04 -9.54 16.36
CA TYR A 1028 12.34 -8.27 16.53
C TYR A 1028 11.13 -8.13 15.59
N GLU A 1029 10.78 -9.18 14.81
CA GLU A 1029 9.55 -9.19 14.01
C GLU A 1029 8.32 -9.21 14.95
N VAL A 1030 7.59 -8.10 14.97
CA VAL A 1030 6.46 -7.90 15.87
C VAL A 1030 5.13 -8.30 15.21
N LYS A 1031 4.21 -8.82 16.03
CA LYS A 1031 2.83 -9.09 15.61
C LYS A 1031 1.95 -7.88 15.90
N CYS A 1032 1.09 -7.55 14.95
CA CYS A 1032 0.15 -6.47 14.99
C CYS A 1032 -1.20 -6.94 15.59
N TYR A 1033 -1.86 -6.09 16.36
CA TYR A 1033 -3.15 -6.34 17.01
C TYR A 1033 -4.09 -5.16 16.81
N SER A 1034 -5.38 -5.45 16.70
CA SER A 1034 -6.41 -4.42 16.57
C SER A 1034 -6.79 -3.85 17.94
N MET A 1035 -7.13 -2.57 17.94
CA MET A 1035 -7.59 -1.86 19.13
C MET A 1035 -9.11 -1.84 19.29
N THR A 1036 -9.86 -2.15 18.23
CA THR A 1036 -11.32 -2.19 18.25
C THR A 1036 -11.82 -3.55 18.72
N ARG A 1037 -12.93 -3.57 19.46
CA ARG A 1037 -13.52 -4.82 19.98
C ARG A 1037 -13.90 -5.80 18.87
N VAL A 1038 -14.37 -5.30 17.72
CA VAL A 1038 -14.80 -6.14 16.59
C VAL A 1038 -13.68 -6.99 15.97
N SER A 1039 -12.43 -6.54 16.11
CA SER A 1039 -11.25 -7.17 15.49
C SER A 1039 -10.25 -7.72 16.51
N GLN A 1040 -10.53 -7.59 17.82
CA GLN A 1040 -9.61 -7.97 18.90
C GLN A 1040 -9.16 -9.45 18.85
N PHE A 1041 -10.05 -10.37 18.44
CA PHE A 1041 -9.77 -11.80 18.36
C PHE A 1041 -9.40 -12.29 16.95
N ARG A 1042 -9.34 -11.39 15.97
CA ARG A 1042 -9.04 -11.74 14.56
C ARG A 1042 -7.53 -11.64 14.32
N LYS A 1043 -7.03 -12.45 13.39
CA LYS A 1043 -5.60 -12.40 13.02
C LYS A 1043 -5.35 -11.22 12.09
N ILE A 1044 -4.53 -10.27 12.53
CA ILE A 1044 -4.17 -9.10 11.72
C ILE A 1044 -2.94 -9.43 10.84
N LEU A 1045 -3.03 -9.11 9.56
CA LEU A 1045 -1.98 -9.32 8.56
C LEU A 1045 -1.79 -8.03 7.77
N ILE A 1046 -0.56 -7.53 7.66
CA ILE A 1046 -0.26 -6.38 6.81
C ILE A 1046 -0.06 -6.89 5.37
N GLN A 1047 -0.69 -6.23 4.38
CA GLN A 1047 -0.53 -6.62 2.97
C GLN A 1047 0.93 -6.57 2.54
N LYS A 1048 1.32 -7.50 1.66
CA LYS A 1048 2.72 -7.66 1.25
C LYS A 1048 3.22 -6.47 0.42
N GLU A 1049 2.34 -5.63 -0.07
CA GLU A 1049 2.63 -4.45 -0.88
C GLU A 1049 2.95 -3.23 0.00
N SER A 1050 2.62 -3.28 1.29
CA SER A 1050 2.94 -2.22 2.26
C SER A 1050 4.42 -2.25 2.65
N ILE A 1051 5.03 -1.08 2.83
CA ILE A 1051 6.39 -0.99 3.38
C ILE A 1051 6.48 -1.55 4.80
N ASN A 1052 5.42 -1.44 5.60
CA ASN A 1052 5.36 -1.97 6.97
C ASN A 1052 4.88 -3.42 7.01
N SER A 1053 4.85 -4.14 5.89
CA SER A 1053 4.62 -5.60 5.90
C SER A 1053 5.65 -6.35 6.73
N VAL A 1054 6.86 -5.80 6.82
CA VAL A 1054 7.90 -6.20 7.74
C VAL A 1054 8.05 -5.05 8.73
N VAL A 1055 7.69 -5.28 10.00
CA VAL A 1055 7.97 -4.34 11.09
C VAL A 1055 8.94 -5.02 12.02
N VAL A 1056 10.08 -4.36 12.23
CA VAL A 1056 11.14 -4.83 13.12
C VAL A 1056 11.37 -3.72 14.13
N ASP A 1057 11.17 -4.05 15.41
CA ASP A 1057 11.29 -3.11 16.53
C ASP A 1057 12.74 -2.59 16.66
N ASP A 1058 12.95 -1.29 16.43
CA ASP A 1058 14.28 -0.65 16.45
C ASP A 1058 14.74 -0.23 17.85
N ALA A 1059 13.83 -0.20 18.83
CA ALA A 1059 14.07 0.15 20.22
C ALA A 1059 13.16 -0.67 21.16
N PRO A 1060 13.36 -2.00 21.26
CA PRO A 1060 12.58 -2.84 22.18
C PRO A 1060 12.66 -2.39 23.65
N GLU A 1061 13.70 -1.64 24.00
CA GLU A 1061 13.92 -1.03 25.31
C GLU A 1061 12.87 0.05 25.68
N ASP A 1062 12.21 0.69 24.70
CA ASP A 1062 11.29 1.80 24.97
C ASP A 1062 9.98 1.29 25.61
N PRO A 1063 9.51 1.85 26.75
CA PRO A 1063 8.35 1.31 27.47
C PRO A 1063 6.99 1.60 26.80
N PHE A 1064 6.94 2.44 25.77
CA PHE A 1064 5.73 2.98 25.15
C PHE A 1064 5.21 2.14 23.97
N GLN A 1065 3.92 2.27 23.62
CA GLN A 1065 3.33 1.54 22.48
C GLN A 1065 3.38 2.37 21.20
N GLN A 1066 3.82 1.76 20.10
CA GLN A 1066 3.81 2.41 18.78
C GLN A 1066 2.48 2.18 18.05
N LEU A 1067 1.94 3.26 17.48
CA LEU A 1067 0.71 3.26 16.69
C LEU A 1067 0.99 2.95 15.21
N LEU A 1068 0.25 1.99 14.65
CA LEU A 1068 0.12 1.76 13.21
C LEU A 1068 -1.30 2.15 12.76
N VAL A 1069 -1.38 2.94 11.69
CA VAL A 1069 -2.64 3.36 11.07
C VAL A 1069 -2.77 2.69 9.70
N ALA A 1070 -3.94 2.11 9.40
CA ALA A 1070 -4.25 1.54 8.08
C ALA A 1070 -5.28 2.40 7.34
N ALA A 1071 -5.03 2.70 6.06
CA ALA A 1071 -5.97 3.48 5.25
C ALA A 1071 -7.22 2.66 4.86
N PHE A 1072 -7.03 1.36 4.56
CA PHE A 1072 -8.11 0.44 4.25
C PHE A 1072 -7.98 -0.87 5.01
N LEU A 1073 -9.13 -1.47 5.32
CA LEU A 1073 -9.26 -2.78 5.94
C LEU A 1073 -10.02 -3.71 5.00
N SER A 1074 -9.45 -4.89 4.77
CA SER A 1074 -10.15 -5.97 4.07
C SER A 1074 -10.15 -7.25 4.90
N SER A 1075 -11.09 -8.15 4.64
CA SER A 1075 -11.16 -9.44 5.34
C SER A 1075 -11.03 -10.61 4.36
N ASN A 1076 -10.57 -11.75 4.87
CA ASN A 1076 -10.64 -13.00 4.11
C ASN A 1076 -12.09 -13.53 4.07
N GLU A 1077 -12.33 -14.56 3.24
CA GLU A 1077 -13.66 -15.14 3.02
C GLU A 1077 -14.32 -15.65 4.32
N THR A 1078 -13.53 -16.10 5.31
CA THR A 1078 -14.03 -16.59 6.60
C THR A 1078 -14.14 -15.50 7.67
N GLY A 1079 -13.70 -14.26 7.38
CA GLY A 1079 -13.59 -13.18 8.35
C GLY A 1079 -12.49 -13.36 9.41
N SER A 1080 -11.83 -14.51 9.50
CA SER A 1080 -10.85 -14.81 10.55
C SER A 1080 -9.58 -13.96 10.48
N ASN A 1081 -9.22 -13.50 9.27
CA ASN A 1081 -8.03 -12.68 9.03
C ASN A 1081 -8.46 -11.31 8.50
N VAL A 1082 -7.89 -10.27 9.09
CA VAL A 1082 -8.04 -8.88 8.64
C VAL A 1082 -6.73 -8.45 7.98
N PHE A 1083 -6.82 -7.89 6.78
CA PHE A 1083 -5.70 -7.37 6.02
C PHE A 1083 -5.64 -5.85 6.13
N LEU A 1084 -4.46 -5.33 6.46
CA LEU A 1084 -4.19 -3.90 6.53
C LEU A 1084 -3.55 -3.44 5.22
N GLU A 1085 -4.11 -2.41 4.60
CA GLU A 1085 -3.63 -1.86 3.33
C GLU A 1085 -3.19 -0.41 3.50
N GLU A 1086 -2.11 -0.04 2.80
CA GLU A 1086 -1.55 1.33 2.75
C GLU A 1086 -1.34 1.93 4.15
N THR A 1087 -0.37 1.38 4.87
CA THR A 1087 -0.19 1.63 6.31
C THR A 1087 0.80 2.76 6.59
N SER A 1088 0.64 3.40 7.75
CA SER A 1088 1.54 4.43 8.27
C SER A 1088 1.90 4.14 9.71
N LEU A 1089 3.19 3.92 9.97
CA LEU A 1089 3.73 3.76 11.31
C LEU A 1089 4.03 5.13 11.90
N MET A 1090 3.45 5.42 13.06
CA MET A 1090 3.61 6.68 13.76
C MET A 1090 4.94 6.71 14.51
N PRO A 1091 5.57 7.88 14.70
CA PRO A 1091 6.80 7.97 15.49
C PRO A 1091 6.56 7.49 16.94
N PRO A 1092 7.56 6.88 17.60
CA PRO A 1092 7.43 6.32 18.94
C PRO A 1092 7.49 7.43 20.01
N ILE A 1093 6.55 8.39 19.95
CA ILE A 1093 6.45 9.48 20.91
C ILE A 1093 5.58 9.03 22.10
N PRO A 1094 6.07 9.14 23.34
CA PRO A 1094 5.30 8.81 24.55
C PRO A 1094 3.94 9.53 24.58
N GLY A 1095 2.85 8.83 24.88
CA GLY A 1095 1.51 9.42 24.96
C GLY A 1095 0.85 9.76 23.63
N LEU A 1096 1.54 9.65 22.49
CA LEU A 1096 1.00 10.03 21.18
C LEU A 1096 -0.24 9.22 20.81
N LEU A 1097 -0.23 7.90 21.07
CA LEU A 1097 -1.39 7.03 20.81
C LEU A 1097 -2.63 7.51 21.57
N ALA A 1098 -2.47 7.85 22.85
CA ALA A 1098 -3.54 8.36 23.69
C ALA A 1098 -4.03 9.73 23.19
N LEU A 1099 -3.10 10.65 22.89
CA LEU A 1099 -3.40 11.98 22.38
C LEU A 1099 -4.22 11.92 21.08
N LEU A 1100 -3.78 11.14 20.09
CA LEU A 1100 -4.47 11.05 18.80
C LEU A 1100 -5.83 10.38 18.91
N SER A 1101 -5.94 9.34 19.75
CA SER A 1101 -7.22 8.68 20.01
C SER A 1101 -8.21 9.65 20.67
N MET A 1102 -7.76 10.44 21.65
CA MET A 1102 -8.59 11.46 22.29
C MET A 1102 -8.91 12.66 21.38
N LEU A 1103 -8.01 13.03 20.47
CA LEU A 1103 -8.19 14.15 19.56
C LEU A 1103 -9.25 13.86 18.49
N PHE A 1104 -9.28 12.63 17.96
CA PHE A 1104 -10.12 12.29 16.82
C PHE A 1104 -11.36 11.45 17.16
N ALA A 1105 -11.44 10.85 18.36
CA ALA A 1105 -12.64 10.16 18.80
C ALA A 1105 -13.83 11.13 18.94
N PRO A 1106 -15.04 10.75 18.49
CA PRO A 1106 -16.23 11.58 18.67
C PRO A 1106 -16.51 11.89 20.15
N ALA A 1107 -16.47 10.86 21.00
CA ALA A 1107 -16.64 10.94 22.43
C ALA A 1107 -15.50 10.18 23.14
N ILE A 1108 -15.17 10.63 24.35
CA ILE A 1108 -14.18 10.00 25.22
C ILE A 1108 -14.74 9.85 26.64
N GLU A 1109 -14.39 8.75 27.29
CA GLU A 1109 -14.68 8.50 28.70
C GLU A 1109 -13.37 8.19 29.42
N LEU A 1110 -12.97 9.06 30.35
CA LEU A 1110 -11.67 8.98 31.02
C LEU A 1110 -11.73 8.03 32.24
N ARG A 1111 -10.65 7.28 32.43
CA ARG A 1111 -10.43 6.42 33.61
C ARG A 1111 -9.52 7.17 34.57
N VAL A 1112 -9.87 7.22 35.85
CA VAL A 1112 -9.09 7.91 36.88
C VAL A 1112 -8.37 6.94 37.80
N ASP A 1113 -7.22 7.34 38.30
CA ASP A 1113 -6.51 6.61 39.34
C ASP A 1113 -7.28 6.66 40.69
N LYS A 1114 -6.83 5.86 41.67
CA LYS A 1114 -7.47 5.83 43.00
C LYS A 1114 -7.43 7.20 43.70
N SER A 1115 -6.44 8.04 43.42
CA SER A 1115 -6.32 9.38 44.01
C SER A 1115 -7.13 10.45 43.28
N ARG A 1116 -7.72 10.13 42.12
CA ARG A 1116 -8.44 11.05 41.21
C ARG A 1116 -7.61 12.28 40.78
N LYS A 1117 -6.28 12.16 40.80
CA LYS A 1117 -5.37 13.24 40.35
C LYS A 1117 -4.93 13.06 38.92
N TYR A 1118 -4.80 11.82 38.46
CA TYR A 1118 -4.32 11.51 37.12
C TYR A 1118 -5.29 10.59 36.40
N PHE A 1119 -5.36 10.76 35.09
CA PHE A 1119 -6.06 9.83 34.23
C PHE A 1119 -5.13 8.65 33.91
N THR A 1120 -5.66 7.43 34.00
CA THR A 1120 -4.94 6.17 33.78
C THR A 1120 -5.27 5.52 32.44
N GLY A 1121 -6.31 6.01 31.77
CA GLY A 1121 -6.76 5.48 30.50
C GLY A 1121 -7.99 6.21 29.96
N VAL A 1122 -8.44 5.78 28.80
CA VAL A 1122 -9.59 6.35 28.09
C VAL A 1122 -10.33 5.28 27.29
N LEU A 1123 -11.65 5.39 27.24
CA LEU A 1123 -12.49 4.71 26.27
C LEU A 1123 -12.87 5.71 25.18
N CYS A 1124 -12.48 5.43 23.94
CA CYS A 1124 -12.72 6.26 22.76
C CYS A 1124 -13.78 5.59 21.87
N GLY A 1125 -14.75 6.36 21.38
CA GLY A 1125 -15.80 5.82 20.49
C GLY A 1125 -16.92 6.82 20.22
N LEU A 1126 -18.11 6.30 19.87
CA LEU A 1126 -19.32 7.13 19.71
C LEU A 1126 -19.98 7.50 21.03
N GLY A 1127 -19.60 6.84 22.13
CA GLY A 1127 -20.09 7.12 23.47
C GLY A 1127 -21.40 6.43 23.82
N TRP A 1128 -22.10 6.99 24.80
CA TRP A 1128 -23.27 6.40 25.45
C TRP A 1128 -24.54 7.18 25.12
N SER A 1129 -25.61 6.49 24.71
CA SER A 1129 -26.92 7.13 24.54
C SER A 1129 -27.67 7.18 25.88
N GLN A 1130 -28.05 8.40 26.29
CA GLN A 1130 -28.90 8.60 27.46
C GLN A 1130 -30.31 8.03 27.22
N THR A 1131 -30.77 8.04 25.96
CA THR A 1131 -32.10 7.60 25.54
C THR A 1131 -32.26 6.08 25.66
N TRP A 1132 -31.29 5.31 25.15
CA TRP A 1132 -31.36 3.84 25.17
C TRP A 1132 -30.67 3.20 26.37
N ARG A 1133 -29.92 3.98 27.16
CA ARG A 1133 -29.08 3.46 28.26
C ARG A 1133 -28.16 2.33 27.77
N ALA A 1134 -27.51 2.55 26.64
CA ALA A 1134 -26.58 1.60 26.02
C ALA A 1134 -25.47 2.36 25.27
N PRO A 1135 -24.28 1.73 25.06
CA PRO A 1135 -23.27 2.27 24.16
C PRO A 1135 -23.80 2.31 22.73
N ILE A 1136 -23.49 3.37 21.98
CA ILE A 1136 -24.06 3.62 20.64
C ILE A 1136 -23.46 2.68 19.60
N LEU A 1137 -22.13 2.48 19.61
CA LEU A 1137 -21.43 1.59 18.68
C LEU A 1137 -20.28 0.86 19.40
N PRO A 1138 -20.60 -0.06 20.33
CA PRO A 1138 -19.59 -0.70 21.18
C PRO A 1138 -18.55 -1.53 20.41
N GLU A 1139 -18.87 -1.94 19.19
CA GLU A 1139 -17.99 -2.75 18.33
C GLU A 1139 -16.72 -1.99 17.91
N ASN A 1140 -16.83 -0.65 17.76
CA ASN A 1140 -15.74 0.23 17.36
C ASN A 1140 -15.06 0.93 18.55
N ASP A 1141 -15.57 0.75 19.77
CA ASP A 1141 -14.95 1.35 20.95
C ASP A 1141 -13.52 0.82 21.15
N MET A 1142 -12.62 1.74 21.48
CA MET A 1142 -11.21 1.48 21.76
C MET A 1142 -10.90 1.84 23.21
N GLU A 1143 -10.43 0.87 23.99
CA GLU A 1143 -10.00 1.09 25.37
C GLU A 1143 -8.47 1.15 25.44
N LEU A 1144 -7.97 2.20 26.08
CA LEU A 1144 -6.56 2.56 26.12
C LEU A 1144 -6.11 2.79 27.55
N THR A 1145 -4.98 2.19 27.92
CA THR A 1145 -4.25 2.54 29.13
C THR A 1145 -3.17 3.55 28.77
N PHE A 1146 -3.07 4.63 29.54
CA PHE A 1146 -2.05 5.65 29.28
C PHE A 1146 -0.67 5.15 29.72
N ASP A 1147 0.30 5.38 28.84
CA ASP A 1147 1.72 5.10 29.03
C ASP A 1147 2.46 6.30 29.64
N VAL A 1148 1.84 7.48 29.64
CA VAL A 1148 2.27 8.71 30.33
C VAL A 1148 1.14 9.26 31.21
N PRO A 1149 1.44 9.95 32.32
CA PRO A 1149 0.40 10.54 33.16
C PRO A 1149 -0.27 11.73 32.44
N PHE A 1150 -1.61 11.71 32.33
CA PHE A 1150 -2.40 12.85 31.86
C PHE A 1150 -3.09 13.54 33.04
N GLY A 1151 -2.91 14.85 33.15
CA GLY A 1151 -3.57 15.74 34.10
C GLY A 1151 -4.82 16.41 33.53
N VAL A 1152 -5.46 17.26 34.33
CA VAL A 1152 -6.66 18.02 33.92
C VAL A 1152 -6.30 19.09 32.90
N GLU A 1153 -5.13 19.71 33.05
CA GLU A 1153 -4.58 20.71 32.15
C GLU A 1153 -4.39 20.13 30.73
N ASP A 1154 -3.85 18.92 30.62
CA ASP A 1154 -3.63 18.26 29.33
C ASP A 1154 -4.96 18.01 28.59
N ILE A 1155 -5.98 17.53 29.31
CA ILE A 1155 -7.32 17.32 28.75
C ILE A 1155 -7.96 18.66 28.32
N SER A 1156 -7.69 19.74 29.05
CA SER A 1156 -8.13 21.08 28.68
C SER A 1156 -7.52 21.54 27.36
N GLU A 1157 -6.21 21.35 27.19
CA GLU A 1157 -5.50 21.69 25.95
C GLU A 1157 -5.99 20.84 24.75
N ILE A 1158 -6.24 19.54 24.96
CA ILE A 1158 -6.84 18.68 23.93
C ILE A 1158 -8.23 19.22 23.51
N ASN A 1159 -9.06 19.63 24.46
CA ASN A 1159 -10.38 20.21 24.16
C ASN A 1159 -10.28 21.57 23.45
N ILE A 1160 -9.29 22.39 23.80
CA ILE A 1160 -9.00 23.64 23.10
C ILE A 1160 -8.61 23.34 21.64
N LEU A 1161 -7.79 22.33 21.40
CA LEU A 1161 -7.39 21.91 20.06
C LEU A 1161 -8.59 21.38 19.25
N ARG A 1162 -9.43 20.51 19.84
CA ARG A 1162 -10.69 20.04 19.23
C ARG A 1162 -11.61 21.20 18.86
N THR A 1163 -11.73 22.19 19.75
CA THR A 1163 -12.54 23.40 19.52
C THR A 1163 -11.98 24.24 18.37
N ALA A 1164 -10.66 24.38 18.28
CA ALA A 1164 -10.00 25.10 17.20
C ALA A 1164 -10.22 24.42 15.83
N ILE A 1165 -10.12 23.08 15.78
CA ILE A 1165 -10.44 22.28 14.59
C ILE A 1165 -11.88 22.53 14.14
N ASN A 1166 -12.85 22.43 15.06
CA ASN A 1166 -14.27 22.66 14.76
C ASN A 1166 -14.53 24.10 14.29
N LYS A 1167 -13.88 25.09 14.92
CA LYS A 1167 -13.99 26.49 14.52
C LYS A 1167 -13.52 26.70 13.08
N LEU A 1168 -12.39 26.09 12.69
CA LEU A 1168 -11.86 26.21 11.33
C LEU A 1168 -12.81 25.59 10.30
N LEU A 1169 -13.39 24.41 10.59
CA LEU A 1169 -14.40 23.79 9.74
C LEU A 1169 -15.64 24.67 9.56
N CYS A 1170 -16.07 25.39 10.60
CA CYS A 1170 -17.17 26.35 10.51
C CYS A 1170 -16.79 27.58 9.64
N GLU A 1171 -15.57 28.11 9.77
CA GLU A 1171 -15.10 29.25 8.96
C GLU A 1171 -15.03 28.92 7.46
N CYS A 1172 -14.68 27.69 7.10
CA CYS A 1172 -14.75 27.22 5.70
C CYS A 1172 -16.16 27.38 5.10
N ALA A 1173 -17.20 27.25 5.92
CA ALA A 1173 -18.60 27.36 5.50
C ALA A 1173 -19.08 28.81 5.30
N VAL A 1174 -18.41 29.81 5.90
CA VAL A 1174 -18.92 31.20 6.02
C VAL A 1174 -18.17 32.19 5.09
N CYS A 1175 -17.24 31.73 4.25
CA CYS A 1175 -16.40 32.56 3.35
C CYS A 1175 -15.59 33.64 4.11
N SER A 1176 -14.51 33.25 4.79
CA SER A 1176 -13.52 34.18 5.35
C SER A 1176 -12.30 34.37 4.42
N GLY A 1177 -11.66 35.54 4.42
CA GLY A 1177 -10.44 35.81 3.64
C GLY A 1177 -9.27 34.86 3.95
N GLN A 1178 -8.41 34.62 2.94
CA GLN A 1178 -7.33 33.62 2.96
C GLN A 1178 -6.30 33.83 4.10
N GLU A 1179 -6.04 35.07 4.49
CA GLU A 1179 -5.07 35.43 5.54
C GLU A 1179 -5.53 34.95 6.92
N ARG A 1180 -6.81 35.17 7.27
CA ARG A 1180 -7.40 34.70 8.53
C ARG A 1180 -7.36 33.17 8.61
N MET A 1181 -7.62 32.49 7.49
CA MET A 1181 -7.54 31.03 7.43
C MET A 1181 -6.12 30.54 7.70
N THR A 1182 -5.12 31.15 7.06
CA THR A 1182 -3.70 30.82 7.27
C THR A 1182 -3.27 31.03 8.72
N GLN A 1183 -3.72 32.11 9.36
CA GLN A 1183 -3.43 32.37 10.77
C GLN A 1183 -4.07 31.33 11.71
N LEU A 1184 -5.30 30.89 11.42
CA LEU A 1184 -5.98 29.84 12.19
C LEU A 1184 -5.29 28.48 12.02
N GLN A 1185 -4.89 28.13 10.79
CA GLN A 1185 -4.12 26.92 10.51
C GLN A 1185 -2.80 26.92 11.29
N GLU A 1186 -2.06 28.02 11.27
CA GLU A 1186 -0.80 28.12 12.00
C GLU A 1186 -0.99 28.04 13.51
N ASN A 1187 -2.06 28.65 14.05
CA ASN A 1187 -2.40 28.52 15.47
C ASN A 1187 -2.64 27.05 15.88
N ILE A 1188 -3.42 26.30 15.08
CA ILE A 1188 -3.67 24.87 15.33
C ILE A 1188 -2.38 24.07 15.25
N ARG A 1189 -1.52 24.35 14.26
CA ARG A 1189 -0.23 23.67 14.10
C ARG A 1189 0.68 23.90 15.30
N GLN A 1190 0.83 25.15 15.74
CA GLN A 1190 1.65 25.48 16.91
C GLN A 1190 1.09 24.85 18.20
N LYS A 1191 -0.23 24.80 18.37
CA LYS A 1191 -0.86 24.14 19.52
C LYS A 1191 -0.71 22.63 19.54
N LEU A 1192 -0.71 21.98 18.37
CA LEU A 1192 -0.48 20.54 18.25
C LEU A 1192 0.98 20.17 18.53
N LEU A 1193 1.92 21.03 18.13
CA LEU A 1193 3.36 20.80 18.29
C LEU A 1193 3.87 21.10 19.71
N ARG A 1194 3.16 21.95 20.46
CA ARG A 1194 3.39 22.24 21.87
C ARG A 1194 2.82 21.13 22.73
#